data_AF-A0A2E0PEQ8-F1
#
_entry.id   AF-A0A2E0PEQ8-F1
#
_cell.length_a   1.000
_cell.length_b   1.000
_cell.length_c   1.000
_cell.angle_alpha   90.00
_cell.angle_beta   90.00
_cell.angle_gamma   90.00
#
_symmetry.space_group_name_H-M   'P 1'
#
loop_
_entity.id
_entity.type
_entity.pdbx_description
1 polymer ?
#
loop_
_entity_poly.entity_id
_entity_poly.type
_entity_poly.pdbx_seq_one_letter_code
_entity_poly.pdbx_strand_id
1 'polypeptide(L)'
;MKTLILFCSCIIGVFHVFAAPLSPKESLKKFEIFEDLQVDQLLTEPLVKQPVFLNFDERGRMWVVQYLQYPHPAGLKMTSRDNYWRAVYDKIPPPPPNHIRGRDKITIHEDSDGDGLYDRHKTFIDGLNIATSLAHGRGGVWVLNPPYLLFYPDENRDDIPDGDPVVHLSGFGLEDTHSVVNSLRWGPDGWLYAAQGSTVTAKVRRPDFDEKEIYSMGQNIWRYHPETRRYEVFSEGGGNAFGVEIDSQGRIFSGHNGGDTRGFHYVQGGYLRKGFSKHGPLSNPYAFGYFNAMPHNKVPRFTHNFIVYEGSGLPSKYLNKIMGIEPIQGRVVLSDRTLIGSSFKTQDTGHPIKTSDRWFRPVDIKAGPDGGVYICDWYDDQVNHYRNHEGRIDPKNGRIYRLRAKESSHIEMFDLAKFSNRKLVELLRSKDKWHRQTALRLLGDRKDASILPYLKKIISEENGQVALEALWAVNLCGGFNSKYALETLSHTNPYVRLWTIRLLGDEKVMPEETARMLSKLARSEPNVEVRGQLAATAKRLSNDQALPIVYSLMWHDADAEDIYQPLMVWWALESKVDAHSVEILRLFEDKVLWGKSLVQQHLLNRLIRRFAKSGTRQDLLYSAQLFELAPDADASKILMNGFEQAYKGRSMAALPERLMVAMARHGGGSVALGLRRGEVKAVEEALRVIADVKAEKLIRLQYTEILGEAPNPKAIPVLLKILKSEPGSDLKRAALGALKPYSKPQIATEILDVYASLPIEVRQVAGTLLAGRLTFSRVLLQSVEDGVISSVLVPPEVVSLMRSHNDAKVSLLVNKHFASLETDSAKLEEEIKQLSILIKDKPGDPYSGKKLFSTSCGSCHRLFEQGGYIGPDLSAYQRDDIDNMLLSIVNPSAEIREGYENFLLTTEDGRTVLGFLVEQDSQTVVLRGLDGQDVTVERNEIKTMKAQGVSLMPSGLLSSYSNDQIRDLLAYLRSTQPLNN
;
A
#
# COMPACT_ATOMS: atom_id res chain seq x y z
N MET A 1 -40.27 29.13 -56.07
CA MET A 1 -39.96 28.40 -57.32
C MET A 1 -38.46 28.47 -57.59
N LYS A 2 -37.78 27.31 -57.57
CA LYS A 2 -36.52 26.90 -58.24
C LYS A 2 -35.26 27.78 -58.07
N THR A 3 -34.17 27.45 -57.36
CA THR A 3 -33.25 26.26 -57.26
C THR A 3 -32.05 26.31 -58.23
N LEU A 4 -30.83 26.52 -57.67
CA LEU A 4 -29.49 25.94 -57.97
C LEU A 4 -28.46 26.74 -57.13
N ILE A 5 -27.88 26.29 -56.01
CA ILE A 5 -26.89 25.22 -55.73
C ILE A 5 -25.62 25.32 -56.59
N LEU A 6 -24.54 25.83 -55.99
CA LEU A 6 -23.19 25.27 -56.18
C LEU A 6 -22.41 25.37 -54.86
N PHE A 7 -22.10 24.19 -54.32
CA PHE A 7 -21.22 23.92 -53.19
C PHE A 7 -19.76 24.10 -53.63
N CYS A 8 -18.94 24.77 -52.82
CA CYS A 8 -17.50 24.54 -52.82
C CYS A 8 -16.98 24.50 -51.38
N SER A 9 -16.31 23.40 -51.08
CA SER A 9 -15.91 22.89 -49.78
C SER A 9 -14.85 23.75 -49.08
N CYS A 10 -15.04 23.96 -47.78
CA CYS A 10 -13.91 24.11 -46.85
C CYS A 10 -13.99 22.96 -45.84
N ILE A 11 -13.02 22.05 -45.97
CA ILE A 11 -12.73 20.98 -45.03
C ILE A 11 -12.28 21.65 -43.73
N ILE A 12 -13.11 21.61 -42.68
CA ILE A 12 -12.66 21.80 -41.30
C ILE A 12 -12.51 20.39 -40.74
N GLY A 13 -11.29 19.86 -40.82
CA GLY A 13 -10.90 18.71 -40.02
C GLY A 13 -10.98 19.11 -38.56
N VAL A 14 -11.84 18.42 -37.80
CA VAL A 14 -11.86 18.52 -36.34
C VAL A 14 -10.63 17.79 -35.81
N PHE A 15 -9.48 18.45 -35.87
CA PHE A 15 -8.38 18.11 -34.97
C PHE A 15 -8.88 18.41 -33.55
N HIS A 16 -8.86 17.41 -32.67
CA HIS A 16 -8.88 17.69 -31.24
C HIS A 16 -7.61 18.47 -30.91
N VAL A 17 -7.70 19.79 -30.96
CA VAL A 17 -6.70 20.69 -30.39
C VAL A 17 -6.73 20.40 -28.89
N PHE A 18 -5.68 19.76 -28.36
CA PHE A 18 -5.45 19.72 -26.92
C PHE A 18 -5.52 21.16 -26.41
N ALA A 19 -6.40 21.43 -25.44
CA ALA A 19 -6.58 22.78 -24.94
C ALA A 19 -5.24 23.28 -24.39
N ALA A 20 -4.73 24.38 -24.96
CA ALA A 20 -3.51 25.03 -24.53
C ALA A 20 -3.59 25.42 -23.03
N PRO A 21 -2.45 25.56 -22.34
CA PRO A 21 -2.44 26.06 -20.96
C PRO A 21 -3.14 27.43 -20.91
N LEU A 22 -3.99 27.63 -19.93
CA LEU A 22 -4.66 28.91 -19.72
C LEU A 22 -3.70 29.88 -19.03
N SER A 23 -3.87 31.18 -19.26
CA SER A 23 -3.17 32.17 -18.43
C SER A 23 -3.57 32.02 -16.96
N PRO A 24 -2.71 32.45 -16.00
CA PRO A 24 -3.02 32.35 -14.58
C PRO A 24 -4.39 32.94 -14.20
N LYS A 25 -4.74 34.08 -14.79
CA LYS A 25 -6.01 34.77 -14.56
C LYS A 25 -7.21 34.04 -15.17
N GLU A 26 -7.06 33.40 -16.32
CA GLU A 26 -8.12 32.62 -16.96
C GLU A 26 -8.38 31.30 -16.24
N SER A 27 -7.33 30.65 -15.76
CA SER A 27 -7.44 29.45 -14.93
C SER A 27 -8.18 29.73 -13.62
N LEU A 28 -7.80 30.80 -12.90
CA LEU A 28 -8.46 31.19 -11.64
C LEU A 28 -9.97 31.46 -11.82
N LYS A 29 -10.38 32.04 -12.96
CA LYS A 29 -11.81 32.27 -13.27
C LYS A 29 -12.63 30.99 -13.42
N LYS A 30 -11.98 29.85 -13.66
CA LYS A 30 -12.64 28.53 -13.78
C LYS A 30 -12.78 27.82 -12.44
N PHE A 31 -12.37 28.41 -11.33
CA PHE A 31 -12.48 27.78 -10.02
C PHE A 31 -13.89 27.97 -9.47
N GLU A 32 -14.52 26.86 -9.10
CA GLU A 32 -15.71 26.80 -8.27
C GLU A 32 -15.26 26.54 -6.83
N ILE A 33 -15.61 27.44 -5.92
CA ILE A 33 -15.17 27.41 -4.53
C ILE A 33 -16.37 27.48 -3.59
N PHE A 34 -16.23 26.97 -2.36
CA PHE A 34 -17.27 27.15 -1.35
C PHE A 34 -17.51 28.63 -1.02
N GLU A 35 -18.78 28.99 -0.80
CA GLU A 35 -19.22 30.39 -0.70
C GLU A 35 -18.59 31.17 0.45
N ASP A 36 -18.14 30.49 1.51
CA ASP A 36 -17.49 31.11 2.67
C ASP A 36 -15.96 31.28 2.51
N LEU A 37 -15.41 30.82 1.37
CA LEU A 37 -13.99 30.84 1.08
C LEU A 37 -13.64 31.78 -0.07
N GLN A 38 -12.36 32.13 -0.14
CA GLN A 38 -11.72 32.88 -1.21
C GLN A 38 -10.41 32.20 -1.59
N VAL A 39 -10.08 32.23 -2.89
CA VAL A 39 -8.79 31.77 -3.42
C VAL A 39 -7.98 32.97 -3.89
N ASP A 40 -6.77 33.11 -3.36
CA ASP A 40 -5.75 34.03 -3.83
C ASP A 40 -4.75 33.28 -4.73
N GLN A 41 -4.34 33.90 -5.83
CA GLN A 41 -3.25 33.42 -6.68
C GLN A 41 -1.96 34.11 -6.25
N LEU A 42 -1.06 33.38 -5.59
CA LEU A 42 0.09 33.95 -4.89
C LEU A 42 1.34 33.98 -5.76
N LEU A 43 1.66 32.86 -6.41
CA LEU A 43 2.84 32.72 -7.25
C LEU A 43 2.45 32.03 -8.55
N THR A 44 2.99 32.54 -9.65
CA THR A 44 2.76 32.00 -10.99
C THR A 44 4.07 31.93 -11.76
N GLU A 45 4.01 31.37 -12.96
CA GLU A 45 5.10 31.43 -13.92
C GLU A 45 5.47 32.89 -14.22
N PRO A 46 6.76 33.25 -14.42
CA PRO A 46 7.94 32.39 -14.37
C PRO A 46 8.58 32.24 -12.97
N LEU A 47 8.01 32.87 -11.92
CA LEU A 47 8.58 32.88 -10.56
C LEU A 47 8.66 31.48 -9.94
N VAL A 48 7.59 30.70 -10.13
CA VAL A 48 7.49 29.31 -9.71
C VAL A 48 7.17 28.43 -10.90
N LYS A 49 7.80 27.25 -10.95
CA LYS A 49 7.62 26.22 -11.98
C LYS A 49 7.70 24.86 -11.32
N GLN A 50 6.79 23.96 -11.69
CA GLN A 50 6.66 22.61 -11.14
C GLN A 50 6.88 22.54 -9.62
N PRO A 51 6.13 23.35 -8.83
CA PRO A 51 6.23 23.29 -7.38
C PRO A 51 5.75 21.91 -6.92
N VAL A 52 6.62 21.15 -6.26
CA VAL A 52 6.27 19.80 -5.76
C VAL A 52 6.05 19.79 -4.24
N PHE A 53 6.57 20.79 -3.54
CA PHE A 53 6.50 20.91 -2.10
C PHE A 53 6.65 22.36 -1.67
N LEU A 54 5.88 22.77 -0.66
CA LEU A 54 6.12 24.04 0.04
C LEU A 54 6.14 23.86 1.56
N ASN A 55 6.79 24.79 2.25
CA ASN A 55 6.78 24.93 3.71
C ASN A 55 7.00 26.40 4.11
N PHE A 56 6.82 26.71 5.40
CA PHE A 56 7.04 28.06 5.94
C PHE A 56 8.15 28.06 7.00
N ASP A 57 8.90 29.16 7.07
CA ASP A 57 9.86 29.40 8.16
C ASP A 57 9.24 30.21 9.31
N GLU A 58 9.99 30.43 10.39
CA GLU A 58 9.55 31.17 11.58
C GLU A 58 9.22 32.66 11.35
N ARG A 59 9.48 33.19 10.15
CA ARG A 59 9.14 34.55 9.73
C ARG A 59 7.87 34.59 8.88
N GLY A 60 7.26 33.42 8.61
CA GLY A 60 6.10 33.27 7.75
C GLY A 60 6.42 33.33 6.25
N ARG A 61 7.70 33.28 5.87
CA ARG A 61 8.12 33.26 4.46
C ARG A 61 7.86 31.88 3.86
N MET A 62 7.44 31.84 2.60
CA MET A 62 7.17 30.61 1.88
C MET A 62 8.42 30.08 1.19
N TRP A 63 8.75 28.83 1.45
CA TRP A 63 9.84 28.09 0.82
C TRP A 63 9.28 27.03 -0.12
N VAL A 64 9.76 27.00 -1.36
CA VAL A 64 9.21 26.16 -2.43
C VAL A 64 10.30 25.32 -3.06
N VAL A 65 10.06 24.02 -3.18
CA VAL A 65 10.89 23.10 -3.98
C VAL A 65 10.34 23.05 -5.40
N GLN A 66 11.13 23.47 -6.38
CA GLN A 66 10.81 23.44 -7.81
C GLN A 66 11.48 22.23 -8.46
N TYR A 67 10.68 21.26 -8.95
CA TYR A 67 11.11 19.92 -9.36
C TYR A 67 11.44 19.79 -10.87
N LEU A 68 12.22 20.76 -11.37
CA LEU A 68 12.51 21.00 -12.80
C LEU A 68 13.37 19.92 -13.49
N GLN A 69 14.01 19.04 -12.73
CA GLN A 69 14.85 17.96 -13.25
C GLN A 69 14.02 16.75 -13.71
N TYR A 70 12.84 16.58 -13.15
CA TYR A 70 11.94 15.45 -13.41
C TYR A 70 11.70 15.21 -14.91
N PRO A 71 11.55 13.94 -15.37
CA PRO A 71 11.55 12.69 -14.60
C PRO A 71 12.91 12.00 -14.50
N HIS A 72 13.93 12.47 -15.21
CA HIS A 72 15.20 11.75 -15.33
C HIS A 72 16.27 12.38 -14.44
N PRO A 73 16.85 11.63 -13.48
CA PRO A 73 17.93 12.16 -12.65
C PRO A 73 19.12 12.61 -13.51
N ALA A 74 19.68 13.78 -13.21
CA ALA A 74 20.84 14.29 -13.91
C ALA A 74 22.06 13.36 -13.72
N GLY A 75 22.81 13.14 -14.80
CA GLY A 75 24.08 12.39 -14.75
C GLY A 75 23.95 10.87 -14.68
N LEU A 76 22.74 10.32 -14.74
CA LEU A 76 22.48 8.87 -14.74
C LEU A 76 21.97 8.40 -16.10
N LYS A 77 22.44 7.22 -16.52
CA LYS A 77 21.95 6.53 -17.72
C LYS A 77 21.11 5.33 -17.31
N MET A 78 19.84 5.31 -17.70
CA MET A 78 18.99 4.15 -17.52
C MET A 78 19.49 3.00 -18.43
N THR A 79 19.87 1.88 -17.84
CA THR A 79 20.39 0.71 -18.56
C THR A 79 19.30 -0.29 -18.88
N SER A 80 18.27 -0.37 -18.04
CA SER A 80 17.11 -1.26 -18.23
C SER A 80 15.93 -0.82 -17.36
N ARG A 81 14.79 -1.49 -17.54
CA ARG A 81 13.65 -1.48 -16.63
C ARG A 81 13.24 -2.90 -16.32
N ASP A 82 12.70 -3.12 -15.15
CA ASP A 82 12.02 -4.38 -14.84
C ASP A 82 10.53 -4.33 -15.23
N ASN A 83 9.83 -5.43 -14.97
CA ASN A 83 8.41 -5.59 -15.30
C ASN A 83 7.47 -4.69 -14.46
N TYR A 84 8.00 -3.97 -13.47
CA TYR A 84 7.29 -2.99 -12.66
C TYR A 84 7.71 -1.54 -12.99
N TRP A 85 8.39 -1.35 -14.13
CA TRP A 85 8.91 -0.06 -14.60
C TRP A 85 9.95 0.59 -13.67
N ARG A 86 10.58 -0.20 -12.80
CA ARG A 86 11.71 0.28 -11.98
C ARG A 86 12.92 0.46 -12.87
N ALA A 87 13.41 1.69 -12.96
CA ALA A 87 14.62 2.02 -13.69
C ALA A 87 15.85 1.43 -12.99
N VAL A 88 16.73 0.84 -13.78
CA VAL A 88 18.10 0.49 -13.35
C VAL A 88 19.03 1.51 -13.97
N TYR A 89 19.88 2.11 -13.14
CA TYR A 89 20.87 3.10 -13.56
C TYR A 89 22.28 2.50 -13.55
N ASP A 90 23.15 3.05 -14.39
CA ASP A 90 24.55 2.66 -14.52
C ASP A 90 25.38 2.86 -13.24
N LYS A 91 24.96 3.79 -12.38
CA LYS A 91 25.63 4.15 -11.13
C LYS A 91 24.71 4.88 -10.15
N ILE A 92 25.21 5.06 -8.93
CA ILE A 92 24.63 5.97 -7.94
C ILE A 92 25.29 7.36 -8.13
N PRO A 93 24.52 8.45 -8.23
CA PRO A 93 25.11 9.78 -8.38
C PRO A 93 25.82 10.18 -7.07
N PRO A 94 27.03 10.75 -7.10
CA PRO A 94 27.66 11.26 -5.87
C PRO A 94 26.82 12.39 -5.26
N PRO A 95 26.94 12.66 -3.95
CA PRO A 95 26.24 13.77 -3.31
C PRO A 95 26.87 15.12 -3.70
N PRO A 96 26.14 16.24 -3.53
CA PRO A 96 26.74 17.57 -3.61
C PRO A 96 27.93 17.74 -2.65
N PRO A 97 28.94 18.54 -3.01
CA PRO A 97 29.05 19.35 -4.24
C PRO A 97 29.60 18.59 -5.47
N ASN A 98 29.91 17.30 -5.31
CA ASN A 98 30.60 16.50 -6.34
C ASN A 98 29.65 15.87 -7.37
N HIS A 99 28.35 16.19 -7.31
CA HIS A 99 27.32 15.67 -8.18
C HIS A 99 27.32 16.34 -9.55
N ILE A 100 26.71 15.67 -10.53
CA ILE A 100 26.27 16.36 -11.73
C ILE A 100 25.05 17.21 -11.33
N ARG A 101 25.21 18.53 -11.41
CA ARG A 101 24.17 19.50 -11.06
C ARG A 101 22.91 19.24 -11.90
N GLY A 102 21.78 19.08 -11.22
CA GLY A 102 20.46 18.99 -11.86
C GLY A 102 19.84 20.36 -12.07
N ARG A 103 18.52 20.40 -12.30
CA ARG A 103 17.76 21.64 -12.51
C ARG A 103 16.89 22.05 -11.32
N ASP A 104 16.77 21.21 -10.30
CA ASP A 104 15.91 21.51 -9.16
C ASP A 104 16.51 22.65 -8.33
N LYS A 105 15.64 23.42 -7.68
CA LYS A 105 16.02 24.53 -6.82
C LYS A 105 15.02 24.75 -5.70
N ILE A 106 15.48 25.45 -4.66
CA ILE A 106 14.67 25.90 -3.54
C ILE A 106 14.61 27.43 -3.57
N THR A 107 13.40 27.98 -3.58
CA THR A 107 13.15 29.43 -3.59
C THR A 107 12.41 29.89 -2.35
N ILE A 108 12.65 31.14 -1.96
CA ILE A 108 12.06 31.82 -0.81
C ILE A 108 11.21 32.97 -1.34
N HIS A 109 10.00 33.10 -0.80
CA HIS A 109 9.06 34.16 -1.13
C HIS A 109 8.60 34.84 0.16
N GLU A 110 8.70 36.17 0.22
CA GLU A 110 8.38 36.99 1.39
C GLU A 110 7.37 38.08 1.01
N ASP A 111 6.39 38.27 1.89
CA ASP A 111 5.46 39.40 1.91
C ASP A 111 6.11 40.47 2.79
N SER A 112 6.63 41.52 2.17
CA SER A 112 7.49 42.51 2.83
C SER A 112 6.76 43.77 3.29
N ASP A 113 5.48 43.92 2.93
CA ASP A 113 4.62 45.03 3.36
C ASP A 113 3.37 44.58 4.15
N GLY A 114 3.11 43.28 4.25
CA GLY A 114 2.04 42.68 5.04
C GLY A 114 0.69 42.69 4.35
N ASP A 115 0.64 42.88 3.02
CA ASP A 115 -0.61 42.89 2.23
C ASP A 115 -1.14 41.48 1.91
N GLY A 116 -0.43 40.44 2.34
CA GLY A 116 -0.76 39.04 2.12
C GLY A 116 -0.36 38.50 0.75
N LEU A 117 0.39 39.24 -0.06
CA LEU A 117 0.99 38.83 -1.33
C LEU A 117 2.52 38.80 -1.21
N TYR A 118 3.15 37.87 -1.92
CA TYR A 118 4.60 37.74 -1.89
C TYR A 118 5.23 38.66 -2.93
N ASP A 119 5.94 39.70 -2.52
CA ASP A 119 6.57 40.71 -3.38
C ASP A 119 8.10 40.55 -3.49
N ARG A 120 8.73 39.83 -2.55
CA ARG A 120 10.17 39.52 -2.57
C ARG A 120 10.43 38.06 -2.87
N HIS A 121 11.43 37.80 -3.71
CA HIS A 121 11.79 36.43 -4.12
C HIS A 121 13.30 36.23 -4.17
N LYS A 122 13.79 35.13 -3.59
CA LYS A 122 15.22 34.74 -3.57
C LYS A 122 15.36 33.26 -3.92
N THR A 123 16.50 32.87 -4.49
CA THR A 123 16.90 31.45 -4.58
C THR A 123 17.82 31.13 -3.42
N PHE A 124 17.47 30.14 -2.60
CA PHE A 124 18.31 29.65 -1.50
C PHE A 124 19.43 28.76 -2.04
N ILE A 125 19.06 27.78 -2.85
CA ILE A 125 20.00 26.86 -3.50
C ILE A 125 19.45 26.37 -4.83
N ASP A 126 20.33 26.12 -5.79
CA ASP A 126 20.04 25.57 -7.11
C ASP A 126 20.99 24.41 -7.46
N GLY A 127 20.73 23.77 -8.61
CA GLY A 127 21.55 22.66 -9.09
C GLY A 127 21.25 21.34 -8.38
N LEU A 128 20.15 21.25 -7.65
CA LEU A 128 19.69 20.02 -7.00
C LEU A 128 19.19 19.00 -8.03
N ASN A 129 19.12 17.73 -7.64
CA ASN A 129 18.81 16.62 -8.53
C ASN A 129 17.79 15.68 -7.86
N ILE A 130 16.56 15.73 -8.34
CA ILE A 130 15.41 15.01 -7.79
C ILE A 130 15.08 15.47 -6.35
N ALA A 131 15.20 16.76 -6.03
CA ALA A 131 14.85 17.28 -4.70
C ALA A 131 13.32 17.31 -4.48
N THR A 132 12.86 16.73 -3.36
CA THR A 132 11.43 16.49 -3.12
C THR A 132 10.83 17.28 -1.96
N SER A 133 11.62 17.64 -0.95
CA SER A 133 11.12 18.37 0.24
C SER A 133 12.25 18.94 1.10
N LEU A 134 11.89 19.84 2.01
CA LEU A 134 12.82 20.48 2.96
C LEU A 134 12.20 20.67 4.36
N ALA A 135 13.04 20.87 5.36
CA ALA A 135 12.64 21.30 6.71
C ALA A 135 13.69 22.24 7.34
N HIS A 136 13.24 23.35 7.94
CA HIS A 136 14.09 24.29 8.69
C HIS A 136 14.34 23.81 10.11
N GLY A 137 15.53 24.02 10.65
CA GLY A 137 15.83 23.80 12.07
C GLY A 137 17.25 23.36 12.32
N ARG A 138 17.69 23.45 13.57
CA ARG A 138 19.05 23.08 14.01
C ARG A 138 20.16 23.84 13.26
N GLY A 139 19.97 25.14 13.04
CA GLY A 139 20.99 26.00 12.43
C GLY A 139 21.09 25.92 10.91
N GLY A 140 20.09 25.37 10.22
CA GLY A 140 20.10 25.30 8.76
C GLY A 140 18.86 24.67 8.13
N VAL A 141 19.05 24.11 6.93
CA VAL A 141 17.98 23.53 6.09
C VAL A 141 18.28 22.08 5.76
N TRP A 142 17.38 21.19 6.15
CA TRP A 142 17.40 19.78 5.77
C TRP A 142 16.72 19.63 4.41
N VAL A 143 17.34 18.90 3.48
CA VAL A 143 16.85 18.72 2.11
C VAL A 143 16.85 17.23 1.76
N LEU A 144 15.68 16.72 1.34
CA LEU A 144 15.59 15.42 0.68
C LEU A 144 15.94 15.59 -0.80
N ASN A 145 17.14 15.11 -1.15
CA ASN A 145 17.66 15.02 -2.52
C ASN A 145 18.09 13.55 -2.75
N PRO A 146 17.15 12.62 -3.01
CA PRO A 146 17.42 11.21 -3.20
C PRO A 146 18.60 10.99 -4.16
N PRO A 147 19.55 10.10 -3.82
CA PRO A 147 19.46 9.07 -2.78
C PRO A 147 19.84 9.56 -1.37
N TYR A 148 19.90 10.88 -1.11
CA TYR A 148 20.45 11.47 0.10
C TYR A 148 19.44 12.27 0.94
N LEU A 149 19.66 12.27 2.26
CA LEU A 149 19.22 13.34 3.17
C LEU A 149 20.42 14.26 3.44
N LEU A 150 20.29 15.52 3.02
CA LEU A 150 21.33 16.55 3.12
C LEU A 150 20.96 17.57 4.20
N PHE A 151 21.98 18.16 4.83
CA PHE A 151 21.83 19.33 5.70
C PHE A 151 22.74 20.46 5.20
N TYR A 152 22.14 21.61 4.88
CA TYR A 152 22.85 22.84 4.52
C TYR A 152 22.88 23.76 5.75
N PRO A 153 24.07 24.03 6.33
CA PRO A 153 24.20 24.97 7.44
C PRO A 153 23.86 26.41 6.99
N ASP A 154 23.19 27.15 7.86
CA ASP A 154 22.84 28.58 7.72
C ASP A 154 22.74 29.17 9.14
N GLU A 155 23.87 29.17 9.84
CA GLU A 155 23.99 29.61 11.24
C GLU A 155 23.86 31.13 11.35
N ASN A 156 24.30 31.87 10.33
CA ASN A 156 24.21 33.31 10.28
C ASN A 156 22.79 33.81 9.88
N ARG A 157 21.94 32.93 9.33
CA ARG A 157 20.55 33.17 8.94
C ARG A 157 20.39 34.25 7.87
N ASP A 158 21.32 34.32 6.94
CA ASP A 158 21.28 35.24 5.78
C ASP A 158 20.60 34.61 4.55
N ASP A 159 20.06 33.40 4.70
CA ASP A 159 19.46 32.57 3.68
C ASP A 159 20.44 32.20 2.56
N ILE A 160 21.71 31.98 2.89
CA ILE A 160 22.76 31.47 2.02
C ILE A 160 23.44 30.31 2.77
N PRO A 161 23.60 29.12 2.15
CA PRO A 161 24.34 28.05 2.81
C PRO A 161 25.75 28.50 3.19
N ASP A 162 26.14 28.31 4.45
CA ASP A 162 27.47 28.65 4.97
C ASP A 162 28.58 27.76 4.36
N GLY A 163 28.21 26.64 3.73
CA GLY A 163 29.14 25.73 3.09
C GLY A 163 28.46 24.54 2.39
N ASP A 164 29.29 23.55 2.04
CA ASP A 164 28.82 22.30 1.42
C ASP A 164 27.89 21.51 2.36
N PRO A 165 26.92 20.75 1.82
CA PRO A 165 25.99 20.01 2.65
C PRO A 165 26.64 18.82 3.34
N VAL A 166 26.15 18.53 4.54
CA VAL A 166 26.46 17.28 5.25
C VAL A 166 25.49 16.19 4.81
N VAL A 167 26.02 15.03 4.40
CA VAL A 167 25.22 13.85 4.07
C VAL A 167 24.88 13.09 5.35
N HIS A 168 23.63 13.14 5.77
CA HIS A 168 23.17 12.45 6.97
C HIS A 168 22.71 11.01 6.71
N LEU A 169 22.02 10.80 5.59
CA LEU A 169 21.59 9.48 5.11
C LEU A 169 21.89 9.35 3.61
N SER A 170 22.15 8.12 3.19
CA SER A 170 22.36 7.73 1.80
C SER A 170 21.62 6.43 1.50
N GLY A 171 21.35 6.17 0.22
CA GLY A 171 20.82 4.89 -0.25
C GLY A 171 19.31 4.82 -0.44
N PHE A 172 18.61 5.96 -0.46
CA PHE A 172 17.21 5.98 -0.93
C PHE A 172 17.12 5.68 -2.43
N GLY A 173 16.08 4.96 -2.84
CA GLY A 173 15.87 4.58 -4.22
C GLY A 173 15.59 5.74 -5.18
N LEU A 174 15.88 5.51 -6.46
CA LEU A 174 15.63 6.42 -7.59
C LEU A 174 14.88 5.71 -8.73
N GLU A 175 14.49 4.45 -8.54
CA GLU A 175 13.97 3.57 -9.58
C GLU A 175 12.66 4.10 -10.20
N ASP A 176 11.89 4.86 -9.42
CA ASP A 176 10.68 5.56 -9.84
C ASP A 176 10.68 6.96 -9.19
N THR A 177 11.15 7.97 -9.94
CA THR A 177 11.24 9.38 -9.49
C THR A 177 9.90 10.03 -9.16
N HIS A 178 8.77 9.37 -9.46
CA HIS A 178 7.45 9.78 -9.01
C HIS A 178 7.11 9.26 -7.60
N SER A 179 7.77 8.19 -7.14
CA SER A 179 7.48 7.52 -5.86
C SER A 179 8.71 7.45 -4.93
N VAL A 180 9.65 8.38 -5.08
CA VAL A 180 10.84 8.49 -4.21
C VAL A 180 10.48 9.00 -2.81
N VAL A 181 11.48 9.05 -1.91
CA VAL A 181 11.28 9.62 -0.58
C VAL A 181 10.88 11.09 -0.65
N ASN A 182 9.94 11.49 0.21
CA ASN A 182 9.28 12.79 0.13
C ASN A 182 8.73 13.26 1.50
N SER A 183 8.19 14.48 1.50
CA SER A 183 7.40 15.05 2.61
C SER A 183 8.12 15.19 3.95
N LEU A 184 9.39 15.60 3.93
CA LEU A 184 10.20 15.85 5.13
C LEU A 184 9.55 16.88 6.06
N ARG A 185 9.44 16.56 7.35
CA ARG A 185 8.99 17.49 8.39
C ARG A 185 9.45 17.06 9.79
N TRP A 186 9.34 17.97 10.75
CA TRP A 186 9.58 17.65 12.17
C TRP A 186 8.35 16.97 12.80
N GLY A 187 8.61 15.92 13.57
CA GLY A 187 7.69 15.44 14.59
C GLY A 187 7.84 16.24 15.89
N PRO A 188 6.83 16.18 16.78
CA PRO A 188 6.87 16.93 18.04
C PRO A 188 7.94 16.42 19.02
N ASP A 189 8.46 15.20 18.82
CA ASP A 189 9.57 14.61 19.55
C ASP A 189 10.94 15.14 19.13
N GLY A 190 11.03 15.94 18.06
CA GLY A 190 12.30 16.45 17.53
C GLY A 190 12.98 15.49 16.56
N TRP A 191 12.30 14.44 16.09
CA TRP A 191 12.76 13.64 14.96
C TRP A 191 12.27 14.24 13.65
N LEU A 192 13.04 14.07 12.58
CA LEU A 192 12.56 14.27 11.23
C LEU A 192 11.77 13.04 10.79
N TYR A 193 10.64 13.25 10.13
CA TYR A 193 9.80 12.20 9.54
C TYR A 193 9.64 12.45 8.04
N ALA A 194 9.59 11.37 7.26
CA ALA A 194 9.33 11.41 5.83
C ALA A 194 8.76 10.06 5.34
N ALA A 195 8.19 10.10 4.15
CA ALA A 195 7.62 8.93 3.49
C ALA A 195 8.62 8.35 2.47
N GLN A 196 8.51 7.05 2.23
CA GLN A 196 9.00 6.38 1.03
C GLN A 196 7.80 5.91 0.21
N GLY A 197 7.79 6.20 -1.09
CA GLY A 197 6.73 5.75 -1.99
C GLY A 197 6.83 4.26 -2.35
N SER A 198 5.98 3.84 -3.28
CA SER A 198 5.72 2.43 -3.55
C SER A 198 6.76 1.71 -4.39
N THR A 199 7.24 2.34 -5.45
CA THR A 199 7.97 1.65 -6.52
C THR A 199 9.49 1.83 -6.41
N VAL A 200 10.01 1.89 -5.18
CA VAL A 200 11.43 2.09 -4.89
C VAL A 200 11.90 1.12 -3.80
N THR A 201 13.18 0.79 -3.85
CA THR A 201 13.88 0.14 -2.73
C THR A 201 14.73 1.17 -2.00
N ALA A 202 15.05 0.92 -0.73
CA ALA A 202 16.07 1.71 -0.06
C ALA A 202 17.05 0.79 0.65
N LYS A 203 18.30 1.21 0.62
CA LYS A 203 19.45 0.58 1.28
C LYS A 203 20.11 1.63 2.15
N VAL A 204 19.36 2.08 3.15
CA VAL A 204 19.72 3.29 3.90
C VAL A 204 20.97 3.03 4.73
N ARG A 205 21.93 3.95 4.64
CA ARG A 205 23.12 3.99 5.49
C ARG A 205 23.32 5.39 6.02
N ARG A 206 23.75 5.48 7.27
CA ARG A 206 24.37 6.65 7.88
C ARG A 206 25.86 6.64 7.50
N PRO A 207 26.32 7.55 6.63
CA PRO A 207 27.72 7.61 6.25
C PRO A 207 28.60 7.68 7.50
N ASP A 208 29.66 6.88 7.53
CA ASP A 208 30.64 6.76 8.63
C ASP A 208 30.13 6.15 9.95
N PHE A 209 28.86 5.74 10.03
CA PHE A 209 28.25 5.19 11.25
C PHE A 209 27.78 3.74 11.09
N ASP A 210 27.26 3.39 9.91
CA ASP A 210 26.69 2.06 9.66
C ASP A 210 27.65 1.15 8.89
N GLU A 211 27.93 -0.03 9.44
CA GLU A 211 28.60 -1.12 8.70
C GLU A 211 27.67 -1.81 7.70
N LYS A 212 26.36 -1.83 7.99
CA LYS A 212 25.32 -2.52 7.21
C LYS A 212 24.18 -1.58 6.83
N GLU A 213 23.64 -1.77 5.63
CA GLU A 213 22.44 -1.05 5.19
C GLU A 213 21.17 -1.55 5.89
N ILE A 214 20.25 -0.62 6.12
CA ILE A 214 18.88 -0.92 6.50
C ILE A 214 18.06 -0.99 5.21
N TYR A 215 17.65 -2.21 4.86
CA TYR A 215 16.89 -2.47 3.65
C TYR A 215 15.39 -2.25 3.88
N SER A 216 14.74 -1.55 2.95
CA SER A 216 13.28 -1.51 2.82
C SER A 216 12.88 -1.66 1.35
N MET A 217 11.70 -2.23 1.12
CA MET A 217 11.10 -2.31 -0.21
C MET A 217 9.65 -1.84 -0.17
N GLY A 218 9.38 -0.86 -1.02
CA GLY A 218 8.10 -0.18 -1.08
C GLY A 218 7.87 0.77 0.08
N GLN A 219 6.59 0.91 0.41
CA GLN A 219 6.08 2.02 1.21
C GLN A 219 6.50 1.91 2.66
N ASN A 220 6.87 3.04 3.25
CA ASN A 220 7.04 3.16 4.68
C ASN A 220 7.00 4.63 5.11
N ILE A 221 6.76 4.83 6.40
CA ILE A 221 7.14 6.06 7.10
C ILE A 221 8.44 5.78 7.84
N TRP A 222 9.43 6.63 7.63
CA TRP A 222 10.71 6.57 8.34
C TRP A 222 10.94 7.85 9.13
N ARG A 223 11.84 7.76 10.11
CA ARG A 223 12.27 8.91 10.91
C ARG A 223 13.77 8.92 11.17
N TYR A 224 14.31 10.11 11.38
CA TYR A 224 15.72 10.36 11.65
C TYR A 224 15.90 11.35 12.80
N HIS A 225 16.70 11.00 13.80
CA HIS A 225 17.05 11.89 14.90
C HIS A 225 18.38 12.60 14.58
N PRO A 226 18.40 13.94 14.43
CA PRO A 226 19.60 14.67 14.03
C PRO A 226 20.80 14.48 14.96
N GLU A 227 20.61 14.66 16.27
CA GLU A 227 21.66 14.68 17.27
C GLU A 227 22.23 13.29 17.56
N THR A 228 21.35 12.29 17.71
CA THR A 228 21.79 10.89 17.95
C THR A 228 22.10 10.15 16.66
N ARG A 229 21.88 10.80 15.51
CA ARG A 229 21.96 10.22 14.15
C ARG A 229 21.24 8.89 14.04
N ARG A 230 20.12 8.66 14.70
CA ARG A 230 19.37 7.39 14.63
C ARG A 230 18.41 7.41 13.45
N TYR A 231 18.43 6.38 12.60
CA TYR A 231 17.42 6.15 11.55
C TYR A 231 16.55 4.96 11.92
N GLU A 232 15.24 5.08 11.73
CA GLU A 232 14.29 3.99 11.94
C GLU A 232 13.20 4.00 10.86
N VAL A 233 12.84 2.82 10.35
CA VAL A 233 11.54 2.62 9.72
C VAL A 233 10.50 2.67 10.84
N PHE A 234 9.75 3.77 10.91
CA PHE A 234 8.74 3.98 11.94
C PHE A 234 7.58 3.00 11.76
N SER A 235 7.14 2.78 10.52
CA SER A 235 6.05 1.88 10.17
C SER A 235 6.20 1.41 8.73
N GLU A 236 6.03 0.11 8.47
CA GLU A 236 6.23 -0.48 7.14
C GLU A 236 4.90 -0.73 6.43
N GLY A 237 4.88 -0.51 5.12
CA GLY A 237 3.74 -0.79 4.26
C GLY A 237 2.85 0.43 4.10
N GLY A 238 1.60 0.17 3.75
CA GLY A 238 0.67 1.18 3.28
C GLY A 238 0.59 1.17 1.76
N GLY A 239 -0.24 2.05 1.23
CA GLY A 239 -0.26 2.31 -0.20
C GLY A 239 0.77 3.39 -0.57
N ASN A 240 1.04 3.61 -1.87
CA ASN A 240 1.97 4.66 -2.34
C ASN A 240 1.78 5.97 -1.56
N ALA A 241 2.77 6.31 -0.73
CA ALA A 241 2.70 7.37 0.26
C ALA A 241 3.19 8.69 -0.35
N PHE A 242 2.27 9.63 -0.53
CA PHE A 242 2.52 10.95 -1.12
C PHE A 242 2.65 12.06 -0.08
N GLY A 243 2.65 11.71 1.21
CA GLY A 243 2.57 12.67 2.29
C GLY A 243 3.05 12.10 3.63
N VAL A 244 3.38 13.00 4.54
CA VAL A 244 3.42 12.71 5.98
C VAL A 244 2.64 13.81 6.65
N GLU A 245 1.49 13.50 7.24
CA GLU A 245 0.71 14.45 8.03
C GLU A 245 0.75 14.05 9.50
N ILE A 246 0.99 15.03 10.37
CA ILE A 246 1.05 14.86 11.82
C ILE A 246 0.01 15.78 12.44
N ASP A 247 -0.99 15.21 13.12
CA ASP A 247 -2.03 16.00 13.79
C ASP A 247 -1.60 16.52 15.17
N SER A 248 -2.45 17.31 15.82
CA SER A 248 -2.14 17.90 17.14
C SER A 248 -1.87 16.88 18.25
N GLN A 249 -2.28 15.62 18.10
CA GLN A 249 -1.97 14.56 19.07
C GLN A 249 -0.69 13.80 18.70
N GLY A 250 -0.05 14.18 17.59
CA GLY A 250 1.16 13.53 17.08
C GLY A 250 0.89 12.18 16.42
N ARG A 251 -0.33 11.96 15.91
CA ARG A 251 -0.68 10.79 15.09
C ARG A 251 -0.26 11.03 13.65
N ILE A 252 0.18 9.97 12.98
CA ILE A 252 0.83 10.07 11.66
C ILE A 252 -0.07 9.48 10.59
N PHE A 253 -0.22 10.20 9.47
CA PHE A 253 -1.04 9.80 8.35
C PHE A 253 -0.31 10.02 7.02
N SER A 254 -0.73 9.28 6.00
CA SER A 254 -0.36 9.57 4.60
C SER A 254 -1.55 9.27 3.71
N GLY A 255 -1.75 10.12 2.69
CA GLY A 255 -2.62 9.80 1.56
C GLY A 255 -2.06 8.69 0.68
N HIS A 256 -2.89 8.23 -0.26
CA HIS A 256 -2.60 7.11 -1.16
C HIS A 256 -3.27 7.32 -2.53
N ASN A 257 -3.00 6.41 -3.48
CA ASN A 257 -3.72 6.26 -4.75
C ASN A 257 -4.81 5.18 -4.62
N GLY A 258 -5.98 5.56 -4.11
CA GLY A 258 -7.12 4.67 -3.85
C GLY A 258 -8.46 5.40 -3.87
N GLY A 259 -9.52 4.72 -4.30
CA GLY A 259 -10.88 5.26 -4.35
C GLY A 259 -11.76 4.86 -3.17
N ASP A 260 -11.31 3.93 -2.34
CA ASP A 260 -12.00 3.37 -1.18
C ASP A 260 -11.31 3.73 0.14
N THR A 261 -10.48 4.79 0.11
CA THR A 261 -9.77 5.28 1.29
C THR A 261 -9.31 6.74 1.13
N ARG A 262 -9.04 7.40 2.27
CA ARG A 262 -8.25 8.63 2.35
C ARG A 262 -6.85 8.37 2.93
N GLY A 263 -6.31 7.18 2.69
CA GLY A 263 -4.96 6.80 3.10
C GLY A 263 -4.92 6.03 4.42
N PHE A 264 -3.77 6.07 5.07
CA PHE A 264 -3.43 5.19 6.19
C PHE A 264 -3.10 5.98 7.46
N HIS A 265 -3.41 5.39 8.61
CA HIS A 265 -2.97 5.84 9.94
C HIS A 265 -1.81 4.95 10.39
N TYR A 266 -0.65 5.55 10.64
CA TYR A 266 0.58 4.84 10.95
C TYR A 266 0.89 4.90 12.45
N VAL A 267 1.25 3.75 13.00
CA VAL A 267 1.69 3.60 14.40
C VAL A 267 3.10 2.99 14.45
N GLN A 268 3.81 3.27 15.54
CA GLN A 268 5.21 2.87 15.71
C GLN A 268 5.35 1.34 15.68
N GLY A 269 6.24 0.85 14.82
CA GLY A 269 6.52 -0.57 14.64
C GLY A 269 5.40 -1.36 13.95
N GLY A 270 4.43 -0.68 13.36
CA GLY A 270 3.29 -1.29 12.66
C GLY A 270 3.65 -1.81 11.27
N TYR A 271 2.90 -2.84 10.84
CA TYR A 271 2.91 -3.37 9.47
C TYR A 271 1.55 -3.14 8.81
N LEU A 272 1.55 -2.48 7.67
CA LEU A 272 0.34 -2.10 6.93
C LEU A 272 0.28 -2.83 5.58
N ARG A 273 -0.93 -2.96 5.03
CA ARG A 273 -1.15 -3.58 3.73
C ARG A 273 -0.32 -2.87 2.66
N LYS A 274 0.39 -3.63 1.82
CA LYS A 274 1.06 -3.14 0.60
C LYS A 274 0.80 -4.07 -0.58
N GLY A 275 1.10 -3.63 -1.80
CA GLY A 275 1.06 -4.47 -3.00
C GLY A 275 2.16 -5.54 -2.97
N PHE A 276 1.87 -6.72 -2.42
CA PHE A 276 2.89 -7.77 -2.17
C PHE A 276 3.53 -8.36 -3.44
N SER A 277 2.90 -8.20 -4.61
CA SER A 277 3.48 -8.59 -5.90
C SER A 277 4.63 -7.66 -6.28
N LYS A 278 4.35 -6.35 -6.33
CA LYS A 278 5.28 -5.31 -6.78
C LYS A 278 6.26 -4.85 -5.69
N HIS A 279 5.81 -4.80 -4.43
CA HIS A 279 6.56 -4.23 -3.30
C HIS A 279 7.09 -5.30 -2.33
N GLY A 280 6.90 -6.58 -2.68
CA GLY A 280 7.36 -7.76 -1.94
C GLY A 280 6.75 -7.96 -0.56
N PRO A 281 7.28 -8.93 0.21
CA PRO A 281 6.74 -9.28 1.52
C PRO A 281 7.04 -8.18 2.57
N LEU A 282 6.34 -8.26 3.69
CA LEU A 282 6.71 -7.50 4.89
C LEU A 282 8.09 -7.95 5.39
N SER A 283 8.85 -7.04 6.00
CA SER A 283 10.15 -7.38 6.60
C SER A 283 10.06 -8.43 7.72
N ASN A 284 8.90 -8.54 8.37
CA ASN A 284 8.62 -9.60 9.34
C ASN A 284 7.80 -10.75 8.70
N PRO A 285 8.38 -11.94 8.49
CA PRO A 285 7.68 -13.11 7.92
C PRO A 285 6.60 -13.72 8.85
N TYR A 286 6.55 -13.24 10.10
CA TYR A 286 5.64 -13.66 11.16
C TYR A 286 4.67 -12.54 11.57
N ALA A 287 4.54 -11.49 10.75
CA ALA A 287 3.58 -10.41 11.00
C ALA A 287 2.13 -10.93 11.17
N PHE A 288 1.77 -12.01 10.47
CA PHE A 288 0.47 -12.72 10.58
C PHE A 288 -0.74 -11.78 10.60
N GLY A 289 -0.72 -10.84 9.68
CA GLY A 289 -1.71 -9.79 9.52
C GLY A 289 -1.03 -8.45 9.27
N TYR A 290 -1.85 -7.46 8.97
CA TYR A 290 -1.42 -6.09 8.68
C TYR A 290 -2.61 -5.14 8.86
N PHE A 291 -2.32 -3.85 9.06
CA PHE A 291 -3.36 -2.83 9.08
C PHE A 291 -3.84 -2.47 7.69
N ASN A 292 -5.15 -2.34 7.54
CA ASN A 292 -5.76 -1.83 6.31
C ASN A 292 -5.81 -0.30 6.33
N ALA A 293 -6.09 0.27 5.15
CA ALA A 293 -6.31 1.70 4.99
C ALA A 293 -7.52 2.15 5.82
N MET A 294 -7.61 3.45 6.14
CA MET A 294 -8.77 4.02 6.82
C MET A 294 -10.02 3.75 5.96
N PRO A 295 -11.05 3.05 6.49
CA PRO A 295 -12.24 2.72 5.72
C PRO A 295 -12.92 3.97 5.14
N HIS A 296 -13.39 3.88 3.91
CA HIS A 296 -14.07 4.96 3.20
C HIS A 296 -15.09 4.38 2.20
N ASN A 297 -16.10 5.16 1.84
CA ASN A 297 -17.05 4.77 0.81
C ASN A 297 -16.36 4.72 -0.56
N LYS A 298 -16.81 3.85 -1.46
CA LYS A 298 -16.23 3.80 -2.81
C LYS A 298 -16.47 5.11 -3.56
N VAL A 299 -15.40 5.74 -4.01
CA VAL A 299 -15.37 6.88 -4.92
C VAL A 299 -14.45 6.58 -6.11
N PRO A 300 -14.47 7.37 -7.19
CA PRO A 300 -13.49 7.25 -8.26
C PRO A 300 -12.06 7.29 -7.70
N ARG A 301 -11.18 6.44 -8.22
CA ARG A 301 -9.79 6.36 -7.76
C ARG A 301 -9.05 7.68 -8.04
N PHE A 302 -8.28 8.15 -7.05
CA PHE A 302 -7.33 9.24 -7.25
C PHE A 302 -6.14 9.16 -6.30
N THR A 303 -5.03 9.76 -6.73
CA THR A 303 -3.84 10.04 -5.91
C THR A 303 -4.14 11.24 -5.02
N HIS A 304 -3.80 11.18 -3.73
CA HIS A 304 -3.95 12.33 -2.85
C HIS A 304 -2.84 12.42 -1.80
N ASN A 305 -2.36 13.64 -1.57
CA ASN A 305 -1.77 14.08 -0.30
C ASN A 305 -2.83 14.92 0.44
N PHE A 306 -2.70 15.08 1.75
CA PHE A 306 -3.67 15.85 2.54
C PHE A 306 -3.07 16.45 3.81
N ILE A 307 -3.81 17.41 4.38
CA ILE A 307 -3.63 17.89 5.75
C ILE A 307 -4.83 17.52 6.61
N VAL A 308 -4.60 17.40 7.92
CA VAL A 308 -5.67 17.48 8.92
C VAL A 308 -5.73 18.94 9.34
N TYR A 309 -6.80 19.64 8.96
CA TYR A 309 -6.87 21.08 9.15
C TYR A 309 -7.11 21.46 10.61
N GLU A 310 -6.11 22.06 11.23
CA GLU A 310 -6.08 22.47 12.65
C GLU A 310 -5.60 23.92 12.81
N GLY A 311 -5.89 24.75 11.79
CA GLY A 311 -5.58 26.18 11.75
C GLY A 311 -6.77 27.04 12.18
N SER A 312 -6.51 28.34 12.40
CA SER A 312 -7.54 29.31 12.82
C SER A 312 -8.05 30.25 11.71
N GLY A 313 -7.55 30.14 10.48
CA GLY A 313 -7.86 31.07 9.38
C GLY A 313 -9.12 30.74 8.57
N LEU A 314 -9.54 29.47 8.56
CA LEU A 314 -10.80 29.02 7.95
C LEU A 314 -11.94 28.89 8.98
N PRO A 315 -13.21 28.97 8.54
CA PRO A 315 -14.36 28.74 9.40
C PRO A 315 -14.31 27.43 10.18
N SER A 316 -14.88 27.42 11.39
CA SER A 316 -14.78 26.29 12.33
C SER A 316 -15.30 24.95 11.78
N LYS A 317 -16.19 24.96 10.78
CA LYS A 317 -16.70 23.75 10.12
C LYS A 317 -15.61 22.94 9.42
N TYR A 318 -14.44 23.51 9.14
CA TYR A 318 -13.30 22.83 8.53
C TYR A 318 -12.36 22.19 9.55
N LEU A 319 -12.46 22.58 10.83
CA LEU A 319 -11.55 22.13 11.88
C LEU A 319 -11.63 20.61 12.08
N ASN A 320 -10.46 19.97 12.19
CA ASN A 320 -10.25 18.52 12.34
C ASN A 320 -10.69 17.66 11.13
N LYS A 321 -11.11 18.28 10.02
CA LYS A 321 -11.40 17.57 8.76
C LYS A 321 -10.12 17.33 7.97
N ILE A 322 -10.17 16.35 7.08
CA ILE A 322 -9.13 16.12 6.08
C ILE A 322 -9.41 17.04 4.89
N MET A 323 -8.39 17.80 4.46
CA MET A 323 -8.39 18.45 3.15
C MET A 323 -7.33 17.80 2.27
N GLY A 324 -7.78 17.08 1.25
CA GLY A 324 -6.93 16.36 0.32
C GLY A 324 -6.94 16.97 -1.07
N ILE A 325 -5.79 16.92 -1.74
CA ILE A 325 -5.67 17.32 -3.14
C ILE A 325 -5.92 16.13 -4.06
N GLU A 326 -6.48 16.41 -5.24
CA GLU A 326 -6.81 15.42 -6.25
C GLU A 326 -6.30 15.90 -7.63
N PRO A 327 -5.04 15.59 -7.98
CA PRO A 327 -4.43 16.02 -9.23
C PRO A 327 -5.18 15.54 -10.46
N ILE A 328 -5.60 14.26 -10.52
CA ILE A 328 -6.17 13.68 -11.75
C ILE A 328 -7.50 14.34 -12.12
N GLN A 329 -8.33 14.69 -11.14
CA GLN A 329 -9.65 15.31 -11.34
C GLN A 329 -9.63 16.83 -11.10
N GLY A 330 -8.47 17.42 -10.82
CA GLY A 330 -8.31 18.87 -10.66
C GLY A 330 -9.17 19.47 -9.55
N ARG A 331 -9.10 18.93 -8.33
CA ARG A 331 -9.93 19.41 -7.21
C ARG A 331 -9.26 19.27 -5.85
N VAL A 332 -9.85 19.92 -4.85
CA VAL A 332 -9.58 19.71 -3.43
C VAL A 332 -10.81 19.07 -2.82
N VAL A 333 -10.61 18.01 -2.03
CA VAL A 333 -11.65 17.20 -1.39
C VAL A 333 -11.64 17.47 0.10
N LEU A 334 -12.83 17.64 0.68
CA LEU A 334 -13.03 17.75 2.12
C LEU A 334 -13.64 16.44 2.63
N SER A 335 -13.04 15.85 3.66
CA SER A 335 -13.54 14.60 4.25
C SER A 335 -13.64 14.70 5.77
N ASP A 336 -14.71 14.14 6.33
CA ASP A 336 -14.80 13.80 7.75
C ASP A 336 -13.81 12.70 8.11
N ARG A 337 -13.33 12.75 9.36
CA ARG A 337 -12.48 11.73 9.97
C ARG A 337 -13.05 11.37 11.33
N THR A 338 -13.45 10.12 11.50
CA THR A 338 -14.11 9.63 12.72
C THR A 338 -13.33 8.48 13.31
N LEU A 339 -13.11 8.49 14.63
CA LEU A 339 -12.46 7.39 15.35
C LEU A 339 -13.29 6.10 15.25
N ILE A 340 -12.59 4.98 15.06
CA ILE A 340 -13.10 3.62 15.15
C ILE A 340 -12.06 2.77 15.90
N GLY A 341 -12.28 2.51 17.19
CA GLY A 341 -11.26 1.87 18.03
C GLY A 341 -9.96 2.67 18.02
N SER A 342 -8.84 2.02 17.68
CA SER A 342 -7.50 2.58 17.63
C SER A 342 -7.12 3.33 16.34
N SER A 343 -8.03 3.47 15.37
CA SER A 343 -7.78 4.17 14.10
C SER A 343 -9.02 4.93 13.65
N PHE A 344 -9.14 5.22 12.35
CA PHE A 344 -10.16 6.11 11.81
C PHE A 344 -10.83 5.55 10.56
N LYS A 345 -12.07 5.98 10.36
CA LYS A 345 -12.78 5.94 9.08
C LYS A 345 -12.92 7.36 8.54
N THR A 346 -13.14 7.47 7.24
CA THR A 346 -13.26 8.75 6.55
C THR A 346 -14.48 8.80 5.63
N GLN A 347 -14.99 9.99 5.36
CA GLN A 347 -16.13 10.18 4.45
C GLN A 347 -16.03 11.54 3.76
N ASP A 348 -16.16 11.57 2.43
CA ASP A 348 -16.19 12.85 1.71
C ASP A 348 -17.44 13.65 2.02
N THR A 349 -17.27 14.95 2.17
CA THR A 349 -18.33 15.91 2.51
C THR A 349 -18.45 17.04 1.51
N GLY A 350 -17.50 17.17 0.58
CA GLY A 350 -17.60 18.09 -0.54
C GLY A 350 -16.23 18.45 -1.12
N HIS A 351 -16.19 19.51 -1.92
CA HIS A 351 -14.99 19.91 -2.64
C HIS A 351 -14.78 21.42 -2.47
N PRO A 352 -13.89 21.85 -1.57
CA PRO A 352 -13.62 23.28 -1.36
C PRO A 352 -13.16 24.01 -2.61
N ILE A 353 -12.53 23.29 -3.55
CA ILE A 353 -12.15 23.78 -4.87
C ILE A 353 -12.50 22.70 -5.91
N LYS A 354 -13.19 23.08 -6.98
CA LYS A 354 -13.31 22.34 -8.23
C LYS A 354 -12.94 23.25 -9.39
N THR A 355 -12.47 22.70 -10.50
CA THR A 355 -12.29 23.50 -11.71
C THR A 355 -12.56 22.68 -12.97
N SER A 356 -12.97 23.37 -14.04
CA SER A 356 -13.01 22.84 -15.39
C SER A 356 -11.68 23.03 -16.15
N ASP A 357 -10.69 23.69 -15.55
CA ASP A 357 -9.34 23.74 -16.11
C ASP A 357 -8.66 22.38 -15.98
N ARG A 358 -8.52 21.69 -17.11
CA ARG A 358 -7.88 20.38 -17.16
C ARG A 358 -6.39 20.43 -16.85
N TRP A 359 -5.74 21.59 -16.77
CA TRP A 359 -4.32 21.70 -16.44
C TRP A 359 -4.05 21.84 -14.94
N PHE A 360 -5.06 22.15 -14.12
CA PHE A 360 -4.91 22.21 -12.68
C PHE A 360 -4.56 20.82 -12.11
N ARG A 361 -3.35 20.69 -11.58
CA ARG A 361 -2.75 19.46 -11.04
C ARG A 361 -2.18 19.75 -9.65
N PRO A 362 -3.03 19.85 -8.62
CA PRO A 362 -2.54 20.06 -7.26
C PRO A 362 -1.73 18.84 -6.79
N VAL A 363 -0.50 19.07 -6.32
CA VAL A 363 0.45 18.01 -5.92
C VAL A 363 0.94 18.13 -4.47
N ASP A 364 0.78 19.30 -3.83
CA ASP A 364 1.01 19.46 -2.39
C ASP A 364 0.00 20.42 -1.75
N ILE A 365 -0.22 20.25 -0.44
CA ILE A 365 -1.12 21.06 0.37
C ILE A 365 -0.55 21.28 1.78
N LYS A 366 -0.70 22.50 2.32
CA LYS A 366 -0.23 22.89 3.66
C LYS A 366 -1.18 23.88 4.33
N ALA A 367 -1.26 23.84 5.66
CA ALA A 367 -1.77 24.97 6.44
C ALA A 367 -0.63 25.95 6.69
N GLY A 368 -0.84 27.24 6.43
CA GLY A 368 0.16 28.28 6.62
C GLY A 368 0.05 29.01 7.96
N PRO A 369 0.97 29.95 8.23
CA PRO A 369 1.02 30.72 9.48
C PRO A 369 -0.21 31.61 9.72
N ASP A 370 -0.89 32.03 8.66
CA ASP A 370 -2.14 32.80 8.71
C ASP A 370 -3.38 31.91 8.94
N GLY A 371 -3.19 30.60 9.09
CA GLY A 371 -4.27 29.62 9.14
C GLY A 371 -4.98 29.39 7.80
N GLY A 372 -4.46 29.96 6.70
CA GLY A 372 -4.91 29.66 5.34
C GLY A 372 -4.40 28.30 4.86
N VAL A 373 -4.98 27.79 3.77
CA VAL A 373 -4.58 26.52 3.15
C VAL A 373 -3.94 26.79 1.80
N TYR A 374 -2.69 26.37 1.64
CA TYR A 374 -1.85 26.62 0.49
C TYR A 374 -1.73 25.38 -0.38
N ILE A 375 -1.78 25.54 -1.70
CA ILE A 375 -1.82 24.45 -2.67
C ILE A 375 -0.74 24.68 -3.72
N CYS A 376 0.16 23.71 -3.88
CA CYS A 376 1.07 23.63 -5.01
C CYS A 376 0.34 23.03 -6.21
N ASP A 377 0.22 23.79 -7.27
CA ASP A 377 -0.28 23.34 -8.56
C ASP A 377 0.89 23.14 -9.52
N TRP A 378 1.12 21.87 -9.90
CA TRP A 378 2.12 21.50 -10.88
C TRP A 378 1.85 22.12 -12.26
N TYR A 379 0.57 22.41 -12.55
CA TYR A 379 0.02 22.97 -13.78
C TYR A 379 0.51 22.31 -15.08
N ASP A 380 -0.10 21.18 -15.44
CA ASP A 380 0.30 20.37 -16.60
C ASP A 380 -0.90 19.58 -17.14
N ASP A 381 -0.89 19.26 -18.44
CA ASP A 381 -1.98 18.50 -19.06
C ASP A 381 -1.97 17.03 -18.62
N GLN A 382 -0.79 16.51 -18.28
CA GLN A 382 -0.53 15.13 -17.88
C GLN A 382 0.35 15.09 -16.63
N VAL A 383 -0.02 14.23 -15.68
CA VAL A 383 0.78 13.98 -14.46
C VAL A 383 1.01 12.48 -14.22
N ASN A 384 0.58 11.61 -15.14
CA ASN A 384 0.72 10.16 -14.98
C ASN A 384 2.14 9.68 -15.31
N HIS A 385 2.64 8.71 -14.54
CA HIS A 385 4.00 8.18 -14.68
C HIS A 385 4.24 7.41 -15.99
N TYR A 386 3.19 6.87 -16.60
CA TYR A 386 3.27 6.02 -17.79
C TYR A 386 3.75 6.79 -19.03
N ARG A 387 3.26 8.01 -19.27
CA ARG A 387 3.53 8.76 -20.51
C ARG A 387 4.59 9.85 -20.38
N ASN A 388 5.26 9.95 -19.23
CA ASN A 388 6.26 10.99 -18.99
C ASN A 388 7.48 10.90 -19.93
N HIS A 389 7.75 9.70 -20.46
CA HIS A 389 8.79 9.47 -21.46
C HIS A 389 8.42 9.98 -22.86
N GLU A 390 7.15 10.33 -23.10
CA GLU A 390 6.67 10.88 -24.37
C GLU A 390 6.97 12.38 -24.51
N GLY A 391 7.65 13.00 -23.53
CA GLY A 391 8.06 14.40 -23.58
C GLY A 391 6.90 15.39 -23.46
N ARG A 392 5.77 14.97 -22.88
CA ARG A 392 4.56 15.80 -22.75
C ARG A 392 4.55 16.72 -21.53
N ILE A 393 5.45 16.49 -20.57
CA ILE A 393 5.60 17.34 -19.38
C ILE A 393 6.06 18.74 -19.81
N ASP A 394 5.38 19.79 -19.35
CA ASP A 394 5.82 21.16 -19.54
C ASP A 394 6.55 21.69 -18.29
N PRO A 395 7.90 21.78 -18.29
CA PRO A 395 8.67 22.27 -17.15
C PRO A 395 8.59 23.79 -16.97
N LYS A 396 7.82 24.50 -17.79
CA LYS A 396 7.73 25.96 -17.76
C LYS A 396 6.60 26.47 -16.87
N ASN A 397 5.67 25.59 -16.46
CA ASN A 397 4.46 25.96 -15.73
C ASN A 397 4.48 25.57 -14.26
N GLY A 398 3.65 26.22 -13.45
CA GLY A 398 3.52 25.97 -12.02
C GLY A 398 2.93 27.17 -11.29
N ARG A 399 2.07 26.91 -10.30
CA ARG A 399 1.33 27.94 -9.56
C ARG A 399 1.17 27.58 -8.09
N ILE A 400 1.00 28.59 -7.24
CA ILE A 400 0.65 28.43 -5.83
C ILE A 400 -0.57 29.29 -5.51
N TYR A 401 -1.55 28.66 -4.88
CA TYR A 401 -2.80 29.29 -4.45
C TYR A 401 -2.94 29.25 -2.93
N ARG A 402 -3.64 30.22 -2.35
CA ARG A 402 -4.09 30.21 -0.96
C ARG A 402 -5.60 30.24 -0.89
N LEU A 403 -6.18 29.31 -0.13
CA LEU A 403 -7.57 29.25 0.26
C LEU A 403 -7.71 29.85 1.67
N ARG A 404 -8.54 30.88 1.83
CA ARG A 404 -8.81 31.56 3.12
C ARG A 404 -10.29 31.88 3.28
N ALA A 405 -10.71 32.28 4.48
CA ALA A 405 -12.07 32.81 4.68
C ALA A 405 -12.24 34.15 3.94
N LYS A 406 -13.41 34.43 3.36
CA LYS A 406 -13.66 35.70 2.63
C LYS A 406 -13.38 36.96 3.46
N GLU A 407 -13.70 36.90 4.75
CA GLU A 407 -13.56 38.02 5.69
C GLU A 407 -12.30 37.92 6.56
N SER A 408 -11.34 37.07 6.18
CA SER A 408 -10.07 36.97 6.91
C SER A 408 -9.25 38.24 6.75
N SER A 409 -8.71 38.73 7.87
CA SER A 409 -7.70 39.79 7.90
C SER A 409 -6.32 39.21 7.59
N HIS A 410 -5.45 40.03 7.00
CA HIS A 410 -4.03 39.70 6.88
C HIS A 410 -3.40 39.52 8.26
N ILE A 411 -2.40 38.63 8.35
CA ILE A 411 -1.62 38.44 9.58
C ILE A 411 -0.55 39.53 9.67
N GLU A 412 -0.31 40.07 10.86
CA GLU A 412 0.79 41.00 11.08
C GLU A 412 2.14 40.30 10.82
N MET A 413 3.10 41.02 10.24
CA MET A 413 4.46 40.50 10.08
C MET A 413 5.06 40.11 11.44
N PHE A 414 5.72 38.96 11.50
CA PHE A 414 6.34 38.46 12.72
C PHE A 414 7.67 37.77 12.45
N ASP A 415 8.45 37.60 13.51
CA ASP A 415 9.67 36.81 13.51
C ASP A 415 9.74 36.06 14.84
N LEU A 416 9.31 34.78 14.82
CA LEU A 416 9.26 33.98 16.05
C LEU A 416 10.65 33.66 16.59
N ALA A 417 11.70 33.72 15.76
CA ALA A 417 13.07 33.53 16.24
C ALA A 417 13.53 34.66 17.16
N LYS A 418 12.92 35.85 17.09
CA LYS A 418 13.19 36.97 18.01
C LYS A 418 12.39 36.92 19.31
N PHE A 419 11.40 36.04 19.42
CA PHE A 419 10.58 35.93 20.64
C PHE A 419 11.39 35.33 21.78
N SER A 420 11.17 35.78 23.03
CA SER A 420 11.78 35.15 24.21
C SER A 420 11.22 33.73 24.41
N ASN A 421 11.95 32.87 25.15
CA ASN A 421 11.47 31.52 25.45
C ASN A 421 10.11 31.53 26.18
N ARG A 422 9.84 32.54 27.03
CA ARG A 422 8.54 32.73 27.68
C ARG A 422 7.42 32.95 26.67
N LYS A 423 7.64 33.84 25.70
CA LYS A 423 6.66 34.13 24.64
C LYS A 423 6.46 32.93 23.70
N LEU A 424 7.51 32.15 23.43
CA LEU A 424 7.36 30.88 22.69
C LEU A 424 6.52 29.85 23.47
N VAL A 425 6.69 29.76 24.80
CA VAL A 425 5.86 28.86 25.62
C VAL A 425 4.39 29.30 25.63
N GLU A 426 4.10 30.59 25.60
CA GLU A 426 2.73 31.10 25.46
C GLU A 426 2.08 30.65 24.14
N LEU A 427 2.85 30.59 23.05
CA LEU A 427 2.36 30.10 21.75
C LEU A 427 1.96 28.62 21.75
N LEU A 428 2.39 27.81 22.73
CA LEU A 428 1.91 26.43 22.89
C LEU A 428 0.40 26.37 23.20
N ARG A 429 -0.22 27.50 23.59
CA ARG A 429 -1.67 27.66 23.77
C ARG A 429 -2.40 28.14 22.51
N SER A 430 -1.67 28.43 21.43
CA SER A 430 -2.29 28.90 20.19
C SER A 430 -3.32 27.90 19.68
N LYS A 431 -4.42 28.40 19.15
CA LYS A 431 -5.42 27.56 18.47
C LYS A 431 -4.88 27.00 17.16
N ASP A 432 -3.95 27.71 16.53
CA ASP A 432 -3.34 27.30 15.27
C ASP A 432 -2.17 26.32 15.50
N LYS A 433 -2.24 25.15 14.85
CA LYS A 433 -1.20 24.13 14.93
C LYS A 433 0.16 24.63 14.45
N TRP A 434 0.22 25.48 13.42
CA TRP A 434 1.47 25.96 12.87
C TRP A 434 2.28 26.72 13.92
N HIS A 435 1.64 27.65 14.63
CA HIS A 435 2.30 28.42 15.69
C HIS A 435 2.80 27.55 16.84
N ARG A 436 2.03 26.53 17.25
CA ARG A 436 2.46 25.59 18.29
C ARG A 436 3.70 24.80 17.85
N GLN A 437 3.66 24.22 16.65
CA GLN A 437 4.76 23.41 16.12
C GLN A 437 6.03 24.24 15.87
N THR A 438 5.90 25.44 15.32
CA THR A 438 7.06 26.33 15.10
C THR A 438 7.67 26.80 16.43
N ALA A 439 6.84 27.15 17.42
CA ALA A 439 7.34 27.50 18.76
C ALA A 439 8.05 26.32 19.43
N LEU A 440 7.48 25.11 19.33
CA LEU A 440 8.06 23.88 19.84
C LEU A 440 9.42 23.57 19.20
N ARG A 441 9.52 23.69 17.85
CA ARG A 441 10.78 23.55 17.13
C ARG A 441 11.82 24.56 17.63
N LEU A 442 11.47 25.84 17.72
CA LEU A 442 12.39 26.89 18.17
C LEU A 442 12.86 26.69 19.62
N LEU A 443 11.98 26.24 20.52
CA LEU A 443 12.38 25.84 21.87
C LEU A 443 13.40 24.69 21.84
N GLY A 444 13.17 23.70 20.98
CA GLY A 444 14.09 22.59 20.76
C GLY A 444 15.39 22.94 20.01
N ASP A 445 15.40 24.01 19.21
CA ASP A 445 16.61 24.55 18.61
C ASP A 445 17.47 25.26 19.67
N ARG A 446 16.83 26.00 20.58
CA ARG A 446 17.51 26.76 21.65
C ARG A 446 17.97 25.89 22.81
N LYS A 447 17.20 24.85 23.15
CA LYS A 447 17.47 23.91 24.26
C LYS A 447 17.77 24.58 25.60
N ASP A 448 17.14 25.71 25.88
CA ASP A 448 17.38 26.46 27.10
C ASP A 448 16.71 25.78 28.30
N ALA A 449 17.51 25.10 29.11
CA ALA A 449 17.04 24.40 30.30
C ALA A 449 16.40 25.32 31.36
N SER A 450 16.61 26.64 31.31
CA SER A 450 16.05 27.59 32.28
C SER A 450 14.51 27.67 32.24
N ILE A 451 13.89 27.25 31.12
CA ILE A 451 12.43 27.25 30.96
C ILE A 451 11.76 26.01 31.54
N LEU A 452 12.52 24.96 31.87
CA LEU A 452 11.98 23.67 32.33
C LEU A 452 11.05 23.78 33.55
N PRO A 453 11.35 24.57 34.61
CA PRO A 453 10.43 24.70 35.74
C PRO A 453 9.05 25.23 35.33
N TYR A 454 9.01 26.14 34.34
CA TYR A 454 7.77 26.70 33.84
C TYR A 454 6.97 25.70 33.00
N LEU A 455 7.63 24.97 32.12
CA LEU A 455 6.99 23.92 31.32
C LEU A 455 6.43 22.80 32.21
N LYS A 456 7.18 22.36 33.22
CA LYS A 456 6.72 21.34 34.17
C LYS A 456 5.51 21.81 34.98
N LYS A 457 5.47 23.09 35.36
CA LYS A 457 4.31 23.71 36.00
C LYS A 457 3.06 23.64 35.11
N ILE A 458 3.19 23.96 33.82
CA ILE A 458 2.09 23.85 32.85
C ILE A 458 1.55 22.41 32.81
N ILE A 459 2.43 21.40 32.74
CA ILE A 459 2.01 19.99 32.73
C ILE A 459 1.26 19.61 34.01
N SER A 460 1.65 20.16 35.17
CA SER A 460 0.98 19.85 36.44
C SER A 460 -0.37 20.56 36.65
N GLU A 461 -0.59 21.70 36.00
CA GLU A 461 -1.78 22.54 36.21
C GLU A 461 -2.84 22.40 35.09
N GLU A 462 -2.45 21.87 33.93
CA GLU A 462 -3.29 21.79 32.73
C GLU A 462 -3.64 20.36 32.37
N ASN A 463 -4.85 20.14 31.86
CA ASN A 463 -5.33 18.80 31.47
C ASN A 463 -5.57 18.64 29.96
N GLY A 464 -5.38 19.69 29.17
CA GLY A 464 -5.70 19.74 27.74
C GLY A 464 -4.50 19.58 26.80
N GLN A 465 -4.64 20.10 25.57
CA GLN A 465 -3.60 20.09 24.52
C GLN A 465 -2.30 20.73 24.99
N VAL A 466 -2.36 21.85 25.70
CA VAL A 466 -1.17 22.59 26.15
C VAL A 466 -0.24 21.73 27.04
N ALA A 467 -0.78 20.81 27.83
CA ALA A 467 0.04 19.90 28.65
C ALA A 467 0.85 18.93 27.77
N LEU A 468 0.28 18.47 26.66
CA LEU A 468 0.99 17.64 25.69
C LEU A 468 2.10 18.43 24.99
N GLU A 469 1.80 19.65 24.54
CA GLU A 469 2.79 20.54 23.92
C GLU A 469 3.94 20.84 24.89
N ALA A 470 3.63 21.09 26.15
CA ALA A 470 4.63 21.33 27.20
C ALA A 470 5.47 20.07 27.48
N LEU A 471 4.89 18.85 27.46
CA LEU A 471 5.66 17.61 27.59
C LEU A 471 6.71 17.48 26.47
N TRP A 472 6.32 17.75 25.23
CA TRP A 472 7.24 17.76 24.11
C TRP A 472 8.32 18.82 24.28
N ALA A 473 7.96 20.03 24.72
CA ALA A 473 8.94 21.09 24.97
C ALA A 473 9.93 20.69 26.09
N VAL A 474 9.47 20.01 27.14
CA VAL A 474 10.34 19.47 28.20
C VAL A 474 11.32 18.46 27.61
N ASN A 475 10.87 17.55 26.74
CA ASN A 475 11.74 16.61 26.04
C ASN A 475 12.80 17.32 25.20
N LEU A 476 12.37 18.26 24.35
CA LEU A 476 13.26 18.98 23.45
C LEU A 476 14.29 19.86 24.17
N CYS A 477 13.95 20.39 25.34
CA CYS A 477 14.85 21.16 26.20
C CYS A 477 15.71 20.29 27.15
N GLY A 478 15.71 18.96 26.97
CA GLY A 478 16.55 18.03 27.74
C GLY A 478 16.07 17.76 29.17
N GLY A 479 14.81 18.08 29.49
CA GLY A 479 14.25 17.92 30.84
C GLY A 479 13.48 16.62 31.07
N PHE A 480 13.28 15.79 30.03
CA PHE A 480 12.58 14.50 30.13
C PHE A 480 13.56 13.39 30.53
N ASN A 481 13.17 12.56 31.49
CA ASN A 481 13.93 11.39 31.94
C ASN A 481 12.98 10.42 32.67
N SER A 482 13.46 9.21 32.97
CA SER A 482 12.63 8.16 33.59
C SER A 482 12.04 8.55 34.95
N LYS A 483 12.70 9.41 35.73
CA LYS A 483 12.16 9.90 37.01
C LYS A 483 10.97 10.83 36.78
N TYR A 484 11.12 11.82 35.90
CA TYR A 484 10.03 12.74 35.57
C TYR A 484 8.88 12.04 34.85
N ALA A 485 9.17 11.00 34.07
CA ALA A 485 8.15 10.19 33.40
C ALA A 485 7.16 9.55 34.40
N LEU A 486 7.58 9.20 35.62
CA LEU A 486 6.65 8.64 36.63
C LEU A 486 5.51 9.61 36.98
N GLU A 487 5.79 10.91 36.98
CA GLU A 487 4.79 11.96 37.20
C GLU A 487 3.81 12.03 36.01
N THR A 488 4.34 12.07 34.78
CA THR A 488 3.53 12.27 33.58
C THR A 488 2.79 11.01 33.12
N LEU A 489 3.22 9.81 33.54
CA LEU A 489 2.46 8.56 33.36
C LEU A 489 1.14 8.54 34.13
N SER A 490 0.98 9.37 35.16
CA SER A 490 -0.26 9.47 35.94
C SER A 490 -1.17 10.62 35.49
N HIS A 491 -0.77 11.35 34.45
CA HIS A 491 -1.49 12.53 33.97
C HIS A 491 -2.88 12.15 33.44
N THR A 492 -3.88 13.02 33.62
CA THR A 492 -5.28 12.77 33.24
C THR A 492 -5.46 12.67 31.71
N ASN A 493 -4.79 13.54 30.95
CA ASN A 493 -4.76 13.51 29.49
C ASN A 493 -4.07 12.22 28.98
N PRO A 494 -4.78 11.34 28.24
CA PRO A 494 -4.20 10.11 27.72
C PRO A 494 -3.02 10.35 26.77
N TYR A 495 -2.99 11.46 26.03
CA TYR A 495 -1.91 11.72 25.07
C TYR A 495 -0.61 12.15 25.74
N VAL A 496 -0.67 12.77 26.94
CA VAL A 496 0.50 12.99 27.78
C VAL A 496 1.09 11.63 28.23
N ARG A 497 0.23 10.69 28.63
CA ARG A 497 0.66 9.31 28.97
C ARG A 497 1.24 8.61 27.74
N LEU A 498 0.54 8.64 26.60
CA LEU A 498 0.97 8.03 25.34
C LEU A 498 2.37 8.49 24.95
N TRP A 499 2.59 9.80 24.92
CA TRP A 499 3.88 10.36 24.53
C TRP A 499 4.96 10.13 25.57
N THR A 500 4.62 10.13 26.86
CA THR A 500 5.56 9.69 27.92
C THR A 500 6.05 8.27 27.66
N ILE A 501 5.13 7.34 27.32
CA ILE A 501 5.46 5.95 27.01
C ILE A 501 6.32 5.86 25.73
N ARG A 502 5.99 6.62 24.67
CA ARG A 502 6.77 6.65 23.43
C ARG A 502 8.20 7.14 23.67
N LEU A 503 8.37 8.26 24.38
CA LEU A 503 9.68 8.83 24.69
C LEU A 503 10.53 7.87 25.53
N LEU A 504 9.93 7.17 26.51
CA LEU A 504 10.62 6.10 27.24
C LEU A 504 11.04 4.94 26.32
N GLY A 505 10.15 4.50 25.44
CA GLY A 505 10.41 3.39 24.51
C GLY A 505 11.41 3.71 23.40
N ASP A 506 11.57 4.99 23.05
CA ASP A 506 12.49 5.43 22.01
C ASP A 506 13.97 5.25 22.41
N GLU A 507 14.27 5.32 23.70
CA GLU A 507 15.62 5.08 24.23
C GLU A 507 16.02 3.61 24.25
N LYS A 508 15.07 2.67 24.13
CA LYS A 508 15.27 1.20 24.14
C LYS A 508 15.91 0.63 25.42
N VAL A 509 16.28 1.50 26.36
CA VAL A 509 16.81 1.17 27.68
C VAL A 509 15.93 1.89 28.71
N MET A 510 15.51 1.17 29.74
CA MET A 510 14.61 1.71 30.75
C MET A 510 14.95 1.17 32.14
N PRO A 511 14.90 2.01 33.20
CA PRO A 511 15.03 1.54 34.57
C PRO A 511 13.90 0.57 34.96
N GLU A 512 14.22 -0.44 35.76
CA GLU A 512 13.29 -1.48 36.20
C GLU A 512 12.05 -0.94 36.94
N GLU A 513 12.20 0.13 37.71
CA GLU A 513 11.06 0.79 38.37
C GLU A 513 10.05 1.35 37.35
N THR A 514 10.56 2.03 36.32
CA THR A 514 9.72 2.60 35.25
C THR A 514 9.07 1.50 34.43
N ALA A 515 9.79 0.43 34.10
CA ALA A 515 9.23 -0.73 33.39
C ALA A 515 8.09 -1.41 34.18
N ARG A 516 8.26 -1.60 35.49
CA ARG A 516 7.19 -2.10 36.38
C ARG A 516 5.97 -1.19 36.40
N MET A 517 6.18 0.13 36.39
CA MET A 517 5.07 1.08 36.30
C MET A 517 4.31 0.95 34.98
N LEU A 518 5.01 0.78 33.85
CA LEU A 518 4.35 0.55 32.55
C LEU A 518 3.53 -0.74 32.53
N SER A 519 4.03 -1.83 33.12
CA SER A 519 3.27 -3.08 33.23
C SER A 519 2.00 -2.90 34.09
N LYS A 520 2.09 -2.14 35.19
CA LYS A 520 0.91 -1.79 36.01
C LYS A 520 -0.08 -0.94 35.23
N LEU A 521 0.38 0.11 34.55
CA LEU A 521 -0.45 0.98 33.73
C LEU A 521 -1.14 0.19 32.61
N ALA A 522 -0.40 -0.69 31.93
CA ALA A 522 -0.94 -1.54 30.87
C ALA A 522 -2.13 -2.38 31.31
N ARG A 523 -2.20 -2.75 32.60
CA ARG A 523 -3.31 -3.54 33.14
C ARG A 523 -4.61 -2.75 33.27
N SER A 524 -4.53 -1.44 33.53
CA SER A 524 -5.70 -0.60 33.87
C SER A 524 -5.96 0.56 32.91
N GLU A 525 -5.10 0.78 31.90
CA GLU A 525 -5.20 1.91 30.98
C GLU A 525 -6.49 1.84 30.13
N PRO A 526 -7.41 2.82 30.27
CA PRO A 526 -8.67 2.81 29.54
C PRO A 526 -8.53 3.22 28.07
N ASN A 527 -7.54 4.04 27.70
CA ASN A 527 -7.40 4.55 26.35
C ASN A 527 -6.68 3.54 25.43
N VAL A 528 -7.37 3.16 24.34
CA VAL A 528 -6.87 2.16 23.38
C VAL A 528 -5.60 2.59 22.66
N GLU A 529 -5.42 3.88 22.35
CA GLU A 529 -4.19 4.37 21.70
C GLU A 529 -3.00 4.28 22.65
N VAL A 530 -3.19 4.56 23.95
CA VAL A 530 -2.15 4.40 24.98
C VAL A 530 -1.75 2.93 25.11
N ARG A 531 -2.72 1.99 25.13
CA ARG A 531 -2.45 0.54 25.10
C ARG A 531 -1.67 0.13 23.85
N GLY A 532 -2.01 0.69 22.69
CA GLY A 532 -1.26 0.47 21.46
C GLY A 532 0.20 0.93 21.54
N GLN A 533 0.44 2.09 22.15
CA GLN A 533 1.81 2.60 22.37
C GLN A 533 2.57 1.79 23.43
N LEU A 534 1.90 1.24 24.44
CA LEU A 534 2.50 0.28 25.38
C LEU A 534 2.96 -0.99 24.67
N ALA A 535 2.16 -1.54 23.75
CA ALA A 535 2.57 -2.68 22.92
C ALA A 535 3.76 -2.33 22.01
N ALA A 536 3.72 -1.17 21.34
CA ALA A 536 4.83 -0.68 20.51
C ALA A 536 6.13 -0.53 21.33
N THR A 537 6.00 -0.05 22.57
CA THR A 537 7.12 0.15 23.50
C THR A 537 7.65 -1.20 23.99
N ALA A 538 6.79 -2.14 24.39
CA ALA A 538 7.20 -3.48 24.79
C ALA A 538 8.01 -4.21 23.69
N LYS A 539 7.63 -4.04 22.42
CA LYS A 539 8.42 -4.56 21.27
C LYS A 539 9.89 -4.08 21.31
N ARG A 540 10.14 -2.85 21.78
CA ARG A 540 11.46 -2.18 21.78
C ARG A 540 12.32 -2.48 23.02
N LEU A 541 11.74 -3.03 24.09
CA LEU A 541 12.44 -3.27 25.36
C LEU A 541 13.05 -4.67 25.45
N SER A 542 13.87 -4.90 26.48
CA SER A 542 14.34 -6.24 26.84
C SER A 542 13.17 -7.16 27.22
N ASN A 543 13.38 -8.47 27.15
CA ASN A 543 12.35 -9.46 27.42
C ASN A 543 11.74 -9.34 28.82
N ASP A 544 12.58 -9.19 29.84
CA ASP A 544 12.17 -9.13 31.25
C ASP A 544 11.25 -7.92 31.54
N GLN A 545 11.38 -6.86 30.74
CA GLN A 545 10.53 -5.67 30.82
C GLN A 545 9.32 -5.76 29.88
N ALA A 546 9.49 -6.36 28.70
CA ALA A 546 8.46 -6.47 27.68
C ALA A 546 7.34 -7.44 28.06
N LEU A 547 7.68 -8.65 28.51
CA LEU A 547 6.67 -9.70 28.77
C LEU A 547 5.67 -9.30 29.87
N PRO A 548 6.06 -8.66 30.99
CA PRO A 548 5.09 -8.16 31.97
C PRO A 548 4.13 -7.10 31.40
N ILE A 549 4.56 -6.26 30.45
CA ILE A 549 3.69 -5.30 29.78
C ILE A 549 2.72 -6.05 28.85
N VAL A 550 3.24 -6.95 28.01
CA VAL A 550 2.44 -7.75 27.08
C VAL A 550 1.42 -8.60 27.83
N TYR A 551 1.83 -9.31 28.89
CA TYR A 551 0.94 -10.07 29.74
C TYR A 551 -0.17 -9.19 30.31
N SER A 552 0.13 -7.99 30.82
CA SER A 552 -0.90 -7.06 31.27
C SER A 552 -1.88 -6.63 30.18
N LEU A 553 -1.41 -6.41 28.95
CA LEU A 553 -2.25 -6.04 27.80
C LEU A 553 -3.20 -7.18 27.38
N MET A 554 -2.81 -8.44 27.55
CA MET A 554 -3.65 -9.61 27.24
C MET A 554 -4.95 -9.69 28.05
N TRP A 555 -5.10 -8.87 29.09
CA TRP A 555 -6.29 -8.86 29.96
C TRP A 555 -7.40 -7.91 29.52
N HIS A 556 -7.18 -7.13 28.47
CA HIS A 556 -8.23 -6.26 27.91
C HIS A 556 -9.07 -7.02 26.89
N ASP A 557 -10.15 -7.65 27.34
CA ASP A 557 -11.02 -8.44 26.46
C ASP A 557 -11.64 -7.59 25.33
N ALA A 558 -11.87 -6.29 25.57
CA ALA A 558 -12.36 -5.35 24.56
C ALA A 558 -11.38 -5.14 23.39
N ASP A 559 -10.08 -5.40 23.58
CA ASP A 559 -9.06 -5.25 22.53
C ASP A 559 -9.13 -6.37 21.48
N ALA A 560 -9.85 -7.47 21.75
CA ALA A 560 -10.01 -8.57 20.81
C ALA A 560 -10.74 -8.14 19.52
N GLU A 561 -11.67 -7.18 19.63
CA GLU A 561 -12.45 -6.65 18.51
C GLU A 561 -11.91 -5.30 17.98
N ASP A 562 -10.83 -4.79 18.58
CA ASP A 562 -10.20 -3.56 18.10
C ASP A 562 -9.43 -3.82 16.80
N ILE A 563 -9.40 -2.80 15.95
CA ILE A 563 -8.83 -2.92 14.61
C ILE A 563 -7.30 -3.04 14.58
N TYR A 564 -6.56 -2.44 15.54
CA TYR A 564 -5.09 -2.57 15.59
C TYR A 564 -4.57 -3.36 16.79
N GLN A 565 -5.20 -3.31 17.96
CA GLN A 565 -4.65 -3.91 19.19
C GLN A 565 -4.27 -5.39 19.06
N PRO A 566 -5.07 -6.27 18.41
CA PRO A 566 -4.69 -7.68 18.25
C PRO A 566 -3.35 -7.88 17.57
N LEU A 567 -3.02 -7.05 16.58
CA LEU A 567 -1.75 -7.13 15.89
C LEU A 567 -0.63 -6.41 16.65
N MET A 568 -0.91 -5.29 17.32
CA MET A 568 0.08 -4.59 18.14
C MET A 568 0.61 -5.49 19.27
N VAL A 569 -0.30 -6.12 20.02
CA VAL A 569 0.06 -7.05 21.10
C VAL A 569 0.74 -8.30 20.54
N TRP A 570 0.28 -8.81 19.39
CA TRP A 570 0.95 -9.90 18.69
C TRP A 570 2.39 -9.57 18.31
N TRP A 571 2.65 -8.44 17.66
CA TRP A 571 4.01 -8.07 17.25
C TRP A 571 4.94 -7.76 18.41
N ALA A 572 4.39 -7.30 19.54
CA ALA A 572 5.16 -7.16 20.77
C ALA A 572 5.60 -8.53 21.31
N LEU A 573 4.67 -9.50 21.39
CA LEU A 573 4.96 -10.87 21.82
C LEU A 573 5.91 -11.59 20.86
N GLU A 574 5.62 -11.54 19.56
CA GLU A 574 6.37 -12.23 18.50
C GLU A 574 7.82 -11.78 18.45
N SER A 575 8.09 -10.49 18.68
CA SER A 575 9.46 -9.94 18.70
C SER A 575 10.38 -10.53 19.78
N LYS A 576 9.82 -11.29 20.74
CA LYS A 576 10.58 -11.96 21.80
C LYS A 576 10.74 -13.46 21.57
N VAL A 577 10.06 -14.03 20.59
CA VAL A 577 10.01 -15.48 20.37
C VAL A 577 11.40 -16.07 20.09
N ASP A 578 12.17 -15.51 19.16
CA ASP A 578 13.46 -16.11 18.76
C ASP A 578 14.46 -16.30 19.91
N ALA A 579 14.43 -15.42 20.92
CA ALA A 579 15.36 -15.45 22.03
C ALA A 579 14.75 -15.99 23.35
N HIS A 580 13.43 -15.99 23.50
CA HIS A 580 12.75 -16.16 24.81
C HIS A 580 11.48 -17.01 24.77
N SER A 581 11.42 -18.01 23.89
CA SER A 581 10.28 -18.94 23.79
C SER A 581 9.89 -19.59 25.12
N VAL A 582 10.86 -19.91 25.98
CA VAL A 582 10.60 -20.56 27.28
C VAL A 582 9.84 -19.61 28.21
N GLU A 583 10.25 -18.36 28.31
CA GLU A 583 9.59 -17.33 29.12
C GLU A 583 8.19 -17.01 28.59
N ILE A 584 8.01 -17.00 27.26
CA ILE A 584 6.69 -16.84 26.64
C ILE A 584 5.76 -18.00 27.01
N LEU A 585 6.24 -19.25 26.92
CA LEU A 585 5.43 -20.42 27.28
C LEU A 585 5.03 -20.42 28.76
N ARG A 586 5.88 -19.91 29.66
CA ARG A 586 5.54 -19.75 31.10
C ARG A 586 4.33 -18.84 31.32
N LEU A 587 4.07 -17.85 30.46
CA LEU A 587 2.85 -17.03 30.57
C LEU A 587 1.58 -17.88 30.51
N PHE A 588 1.62 -18.98 29.76
CA PHE A 588 0.50 -19.91 29.56
C PHE A 588 0.43 -21.02 30.62
N GLU A 589 1.28 -21.00 31.65
CA GLU A 589 1.06 -21.78 32.87
C GLU A 589 -0.15 -21.23 33.66
N ASP A 590 -0.43 -19.91 33.53
CA ASP A 590 -1.64 -19.28 34.05
C ASP A 590 -2.87 -19.70 33.23
N LYS A 591 -3.66 -20.61 33.80
CA LYS A 591 -4.87 -21.15 33.17
C LYS A 591 -5.95 -20.09 32.92
N VAL A 592 -5.95 -18.99 33.67
CA VAL A 592 -6.92 -17.89 33.46
C VAL A 592 -6.62 -17.12 32.19
N LEU A 593 -5.34 -17.00 31.81
CA LEU A 593 -4.92 -16.29 30.60
C LEU A 593 -5.51 -16.92 29.34
N TRP A 594 -5.64 -18.25 29.31
CA TRP A 594 -6.26 -18.99 28.20
C TRP A 594 -7.72 -18.62 27.96
N GLY A 595 -8.42 -18.09 28.97
CA GLY A 595 -9.81 -17.67 28.89
C GLY A 595 -10.02 -16.24 28.37
N LYS A 596 -8.94 -15.50 28.09
CA LYS A 596 -9.04 -14.10 27.64
C LYS A 596 -9.38 -14.00 26.17
N SER A 597 -10.30 -13.10 25.81
CA SER A 597 -10.82 -12.97 24.44
C SER A 597 -9.70 -12.68 23.44
N LEU A 598 -8.80 -11.75 23.78
CA LEU A 598 -7.65 -11.41 22.94
C LEU A 598 -6.72 -12.61 22.72
N VAL A 599 -6.53 -13.43 23.76
CA VAL A 599 -5.67 -14.61 23.74
C VAL A 599 -6.29 -15.72 22.88
N GLN A 600 -7.57 -16.04 23.10
CA GLN A 600 -8.28 -17.10 22.39
C GLN A 600 -8.47 -16.79 20.91
N GLN A 601 -8.96 -15.58 20.60
CA GLN A 601 -9.32 -15.23 19.24
C GLN A 601 -8.08 -14.99 18.35
N HIS A 602 -6.97 -14.49 18.93
CA HIS A 602 -5.84 -14.00 18.14
C HIS A 602 -4.49 -14.62 18.51
N LEU A 603 -4.10 -14.57 19.78
CA LEU A 603 -2.69 -14.82 20.15
C LEU A 603 -2.30 -16.29 20.14
N LEU A 604 -3.14 -17.21 20.65
CA LEU A 604 -2.82 -18.64 20.69
C LEU A 604 -2.60 -19.22 19.29
N ASN A 605 -3.49 -18.90 18.35
CA ASN A 605 -3.39 -19.33 16.96
C ASN A 605 -2.11 -18.82 16.29
N ARG A 606 -1.76 -17.55 16.50
CA ARG A 606 -0.55 -16.95 15.94
C ARG A 606 0.73 -17.51 16.58
N LEU A 607 0.74 -17.76 17.90
CA LEU A 607 1.90 -18.28 18.60
C LEU A 607 2.27 -19.70 18.15
N ILE A 608 1.30 -20.61 18.11
CA ILE A 608 1.55 -21.98 17.61
C ILE A 608 1.94 -21.96 16.13
N ARG A 609 1.31 -21.07 15.33
CA ARG A 609 1.65 -20.89 13.91
C ARG A 609 3.09 -20.40 13.76
N ARG A 610 3.57 -19.53 14.64
CA ARG A 610 4.95 -19.01 14.63
C ARG A 610 5.96 -20.12 14.89
N PHE A 611 5.74 -20.94 15.91
CA PHE A 611 6.61 -22.07 16.22
C PHE A 611 6.61 -23.11 15.08
N ALA A 612 5.42 -23.50 14.61
CA ALA A 612 5.27 -24.45 13.53
C ALA A 612 5.88 -23.96 12.20
N LYS A 613 5.70 -22.68 11.85
CA LYS A 613 6.19 -22.11 10.58
C LYS A 613 7.71 -22.08 10.50
N SER A 614 8.38 -21.77 11.62
CA SER A 614 9.84 -21.81 11.73
C SER A 614 10.41 -23.16 11.35
N GLY A 615 9.72 -24.24 11.75
CA GLY A 615 10.07 -25.61 11.37
C GLY A 615 11.35 -26.15 12.04
N THR A 616 12.03 -25.36 12.89
CA THR A 616 13.16 -25.88 13.66
C THR A 616 12.68 -26.96 14.64
N ARG A 617 13.51 -27.97 14.90
CA ARG A 617 13.17 -29.03 15.85
C ARG A 617 12.81 -28.46 17.23
N GLN A 618 13.51 -27.42 17.68
CA GLN A 618 13.26 -26.80 18.97
C GLN A 618 11.90 -26.08 19.00
N ASP A 619 11.55 -25.33 17.95
CA ASP A 619 10.24 -24.68 17.86
C ASP A 619 9.09 -25.69 17.78
N LEU A 620 9.29 -26.82 17.11
CA LEU A 620 8.31 -27.90 17.11
C LEU A 620 8.15 -28.55 18.51
N LEU A 621 9.20 -28.56 19.33
CA LEU A 621 9.09 -28.97 20.74
C LEU A 621 8.38 -27.91 21.59
N TYR A 622 8.55 -26.62 21.28
CA TYR A 622 7.75 -25.55 21.91
C TYR A 622 6.27 -25.64 21.53
N SER A 623 5.96 -26.01 20.28
CA SER A 623 4.59 -26.36 19.88
C SER A 623 4.03 -27.50 20.73
N ALA A 624 4.82 -28.55 21.01
CA ALA A 624 4.39 -29.67 21.83
C ALA A 624 4.08 -29.23 23.27
N GLN A 625 4.96 -28.42 23.86
CA GLN A 625 4.78 -27.86 25.18
C GLN A 625 3.54 -26.97 25.26
N LEU A 626 3.26 -26.16 24.23
CA LEU A 626 2.06 -25.33 24.21
C LEU A 626 0.77 -26.17 24.16
N PHE A 627 0.75 -27.27 23.41
CA PHE A 627 -0.35 -28.24 23.46
C PHE A 627 -0.50 -28.89 24.84
N GLU A 628 0.60 -29.28 25.48
CA GLU A 628 0.58 -29.86 26.83
C GLU A 628 0.07 -28.87 27.90
N LEU A 629 0.27 -27.56 27.69
CA LEU A 629 -0.23 -26.51 28.56
C LEU A 629 -1.71 -26.18 28.33
N ALA A 630 -2.34 -26.64 27.25
CA ALA A 630 -3.74 -26.34 26.96
C ALA A 630 -4.66 -26.85 28.09
N PRO A 631 -5.54 -26.01 28.66
CA PRO A 631 -6.42 -26.41 29.77
C PRO A 631 -7.54 -27.35 29.34
N ASP A 632 -8.01 -27.23 28.10
CA ASP A 632 -9.21 -27.89 27.59
C ASP A 632 -9.16 -28.16 26.08
N ALA A 633 -10.22 -28.75 25.56
CA ALA A 633 -10.36 -29.12 24.15
C ALA A 633 -10.51 -27.90 23.23
N ASP A 634 -11.11 -26.81 23.70
CA ASP A 634 -11.34 -25.61 22.89
C ASP A 634 -10.02 -24.87 22.64
N ALA A 635 -9.21 -24.70 23.69
CA ALA A 635 -7.84 -24.21 23.59
C ALA A 635 -7.00 -25.07 22.62
N SER A 636 -7.10 -26.40 22.75
CA SER A 636 -6.39 -27.34 21.88
C SER A 636 -6.83 -27.23 20.42
N LYS A 637 -8.11 -26.97 20.16
CA LYS A 637 -8.66 -26.74 18.82
C LYS A 637 -8.12 -25.46 18.19
N ILE A 638 -7.99 -24.38 18.96
CA ILE A 638 -7.36 -23.13 18.49
C ILE A 638 -5.90 -23.37 18.10
N LEU A 639 -5.17 -24.11 18.94
CA LEU A 639 -3.78 -24.48 18.66
C LEU A 639 -3.66 -25.35 17.41
N MET A 640 -4.53 -26.35 17.26
CA MET A 640 -4.58 -27.23 16.09
C MET A 640 -4.81 -26.41 14.81
N ASN A 641 -5.78 -25.49 14.82
CA ASN A 641 -6.05 -24.62 13.67
C ASN A 641 -4.83 -23.78 13.28
N GLY A 642 -4.10 -23.21 14.25
CA GLY A 642 -2.89 -22.41 13.97
C GLY A 642 -1.74 -23.27 13.45
N PHE A 643 -1.60 -24.48 13.97
CA PHE A 643 -0.62 -25.46 13.51
C PHE A 643 -0.91 -25.89 12.06
N GLU A 644 -2.16 -26.23 11.74
CA GLU A 644 -2.57 -26.59 10.38
C GLU A 644 -2.35 -25.43 9.39
N GLN A 645 -2.60 -24.18 9.81
CA GLN A 645 -2.31 -23.00 8.98
C GLN A 645 -0.82 -22.84 8.66
N ALA A 646 0.08 -23.22 9.57
CA ALA A 646 1.53 -23.13 9.32
C ALA A 646 2.04 -24.15 8.28
N TYR A 647 1.29 -25.24 8.09
CA TYR A 647 1.60 -26.33 7.15
C TYR A 647 0.72 -26.32 5.90
N LYS A 648 -0.09 -25.26 5.68
CA LYS A 648 -0.84 -25.12 4.43
C LYS A 648 0.13 -25.11 3.26
N GLY A 649 -0.04 -26.06 2.33
CA GLY A 649 0.86 -26.27 1.20
C GLY A 649 2.25 -26.81 1.55
N ARG A 650 2.42 -27.45 2.73
CA ARG A 650 3.68 -28.08 3.16
C ARG A 650 3.50 -29.52 3.63
N SER A 651 4.50 -30.36 3.39
CA SER A 651 4.55 -31.72 3.95
C SER A 651 4.81 -31.72 5.47
N MET A 652 4.18 -32.67 6.19
CA MET A 652 4.36 -32.89 7.63
C MET A 652 5.18 -34.14 7.99
N ALA A 653 6.01 -34.65 7.06
CA ALA A 653 6.67 -35.95 7.20
C ALA A 653 7.70 -36.09 8.34
N ALA A 654 8.02 -35.02 9.09
CA ALA A 654 9.11 -35.03 10.10
C ALA A 654 8.76 -34.30 11.43
N LEU A 655 7.56 -34.54 11.98
CA LEU A 655 7.21 -33.98 13.30
C LEU A 655 7.85 -34.77 14.47
N PRO A 656 8.33 -34.10 15.53
CA PRO A 656 8.82 -34.78 16.74
C PRO A 656 7.74 -35.64 17.41
N GLU A 657 8.12 -36.82 17.91
CA GLU A 657 7.21 -37.74 18.61
C GLU A 657 6.42 -37.06 19.74
N ARG A 658 7.10 -36.24 20.56
CA ARG A 658 6.47 -35.50 21.65
C ARG A 658 5.32 -34.61 21.16
N LEU A 659 5.52 -33.91 20.04
CA LEU A 659 4.50 -33.06 19.45
C LEU A 659 3.32 -33.91 18.97
N MET A 660 3.58 -35.04 18.31
CA MET A 660 2.54 -35.95 17.85
C MET A 660 1.71 -36.50 19.02
N VAL A 661 2.36 -36.91 20.11
CA VAL A 661 1.69 -37.38 21.34
C VAL A 661 0.87 -36.26 21.98
N ALA A 662 1.41 -35.05 22.09
CA ALA A 662 0.71 -33.90 22.67
C ALA A 662 -0.55 -33.54 21.86
N MET A 663 -0.44 -33.50 20.54
CA MET A 663 -1.57 -33.30 19.63
C MET A 663 -2.61 -34.43 19.74
N ALA A 664 -2.15 -35.68 19.92
CA ALA A 664 -3.05 -36.83 19.97
C ALA A 664 -3.92 -36.88 21.23
N ARG A 665 -3.40 -36.43 22.38
CA ARG A 665 -4.10 -36.44 23.68
C ARG A 665 -5.40 -35.63 23.70
N HIS A 666 -5.53 -34.63 22.84
CA HIS A 666 -6.69 -33.75 22.78
C HIS A 666 -7.59 -34.01 21.56
N GLY A 667 -7.48 -35.20 20.94
CA GLY A 667 -8.32 -35.59 19.81
C GLY A 667 -7.57 -36.05 18.56
N GLY A 668 -6.33 -36.52 18.66
CA GLY A 668 -5.82 -37.50 17.71
C GLY A 668 -5.76 -37.09 16.24
N GLY A 669 -5.43 -35.84 15.91
CA GLY A 669 -5.30 -35.37 14.52
C GLY A 669 -6.62 -35.40 13.75
N SER A 670 -7.08 -34.24 13.28
CA SER A 670 -8.15 -34.20 12.28
C SER A 670 -7.81 -35.18 11.13
N VAL A 671 -8.80 -35.78 10.47
CA VAL A 671 -8.53 -36.58 9.26
C VAL A 671 -7.71 -35.74 8.26
N ALA A 672 -7.92 -34.42 8.23
CA ALA A 672 -7.09 -33.45 7.50
C ALA A 672 -5.61 -33.47 7.89
N LEU A 673 -5.27 -33.48 9.18
CA LEU A 673 -3.89 -33.59 9.66
C LEU A 673 -3.27 -34.95 9.29
N GLY A 674 -3.98 -36.06 9.56
CA GLY A 674 -3.52 -37.40 9.20
C GLY A 674 -3.32 -37.56 7.69
N LEU A 675 -4.17 -36.92 6.89
CA LEU A 675 -4.08 -36.89 5.43
C LEU A 675 -2.80 -36.18 4.96
N ARG A 676 -2.48 -35.00 5.52
CA ARG A 676 -1.23 -34.27 5.23
C ARG A 676 0.03 -35.00 5.70
N ARG A 677 -0.10 -35.89 6.70
CA ARG A 677 0.97 -36.80 7.15
C ARG A 677 1.10 -38.06 6.29
N GLY A 678 0.17 -38.31 5.38
CA GLY A 678 0.12 -39.53 4.58
C GLY A 678 -0.29 -40.79 5.38
N GLU A 679 -0.97 -40.63 6.51
CA GLU A 679 -1.42 -41.77 7.33
C GLU A 679 -2.44 -42.61 6.57
N VAL A 680 -2.20 -43.93 6.51
CA VAL A 680 -3.02 -44.86 5.72
C VAL A 680 -4.50 -44.77 6.07
N LYS A 681 -4.85 -44.76 7.37
CA LYS A 681 -6.24 -44.69 7.84
C LYS A 681 -6.92 -43.37 7.49
N ALA A 682 -6.21 -42.25 7.63
CA ALA A 682 -6.73 -40.93 7.32
C ALA A 682 -6.92 -40.74 5.81
N VAL A 683 -6.00 -41.26 4.99
CA VAL A 683 -6.14 -41.30 3.53
C VAL A 683 -7.37 -42.11 3.15
N GLU A 684 -7.55 -43.31 3.71
CA GLU A 684 -8.70 -44.16 3.40
C GLU A 684 -10.03 -43.53 3.80
N GLU A 685 -10.10 -42.91 4.98
CA GLU A 685 -11.30 -42.21 5.43
C GLU A 685 -11.60 -40.95 4.60
N ALA A 686 -10.58 -40.13 4.30
CA ALA A 686 -10.72 -38.95 3.45
C ALA A 686 -11.25 -39.33 2.06
N LEU A 687 -10.69 -40.37 1.44
CA LEU A 687 -11.13 -40.86 0.14
C LEU A 687 -12.57 -41.39 0.17
N ARG A 688 -12.97 -42.06 1.25
CA ARG A 688 -14.37 -42.50 1.45
C ARG A 688 -15.31 -41.29 1.54
N VAL A 689 -14.96 -40.30 2.37
CA VAL A 689 -15.76 -39.07 2.56
C VAL A 689 -15.88 -38.27 1.26
N ILE A 690 -14.79 -38.10 0.52
CA ILE A 690 -14.80 -37.41 -0.78
C ILE A 690 -15.75 -38.10 -1.76
N ALA A 691 -15.70 -39.44 -1.82
CA ALA A 691 -16.52 -40.24 -2.72
C ALA A 691 -18.02 -40.30 -2.35
N ASP A 692 -18.37 -40.02 -1.09
CA ASP A 692 -19.75 -40.06 -0.62
C ASP A 692 -20.50 -38.76 -0.92
N VAL A 693 -21.46 -38.81 -1.84
CA VAL A 693 -22.31 -37.67 -2.22
C VAL A 693 -23.19 -37.17 -1.08
N LYS A 694 -23.41 -37.96 -0.03
CA LYS A 694 -24.19 -37.58 1.15
C LYS A 694 -23.35 -36.92 2.25
N ALA A 695 -22.02 -37.01 2.18
CA ALA A 695 -21.15 -36.38 3.16
C ALA A 695 -21.19 -34.84 3.02
N GLU A 696 -20.86 -34.14 4.10
CA GLU A 696 -20.92 -32.68 4.15
C GLU A 696 -19.99 -32.05 3.09
N LYS A 697 -20.56 -31.19 2.25
CA LYS A 697 -19.86 -30.58 1.09
C LYS A 697 -18.57 -29.86 1.49
N LEU A 698 -18.57 -29.12 2.62
CA LEU A 698 -17.40 -28.39 3.09
C LEU A 698 -16.25 -29.32 3.48
N ILE A 699 -16.54 -30.44 4.13
CA ILE A 699 -15.54 -31.44 4.51
C ILE A 699 -14.97 -32.13 3.26
N ARG A 700 -15.83 -32.49 2.29
CA ARG A 700 -15.39 -33.07 1.01
C ARG A 700 -14.43 -32.14 0.25
N LEU A 701 -14.75 -30.84 0.21
CA LEU A 701 -13.89 -29.81 -0.39
C LEU A 701 -12.55 -29.72 0.35
N GLN A 702 -12.58 -29.60 1.67
CA GLN A 702 -11.37 -29.51 2.51
C GLN A 702 -10.41 -30.69 2.27
N TYR A 703 -10.89 -31.94 2.32
CA TYR A 703 -10.02 -33.11 2.10
C TYR A 703 -9.52 -33.21 0.66
N THR A 704 -10.33 -32.78 -0.31
CA THR A 704 -9.91 -32.74 -1.71
C THR A 704 -8.76 -31.76 -1.91
N GLU A 705 -8.87 -30.55 -1.35
CA GLU A 705 -7.82 -29.53 -1.39
C GLU A 705 -6.52 -30.04 -0.75
N ILE A 706 -6.63 -30.70 0.41
CA ILE A 706 -5.47 -31.30 1.10
C ILE A 706 -4.77 -32.35 0.24
N LEU A 707 -5.49 -33.18 -0.52
CA LEU A 707 -4.89 -34.17 -1.45
C LEU A 707 -4.15 -33.52 -2.63
N GLY A 708 -4.41 -32.24 -2.91
CA GLY A 708 -3.61 -31.41 -3.80
C GLY A 708 -2.35 -30.85 -3.13
N GLU A 709 -2.40 -30.59 -1.83
CA GLU A 709 -1.26 -30.10 -1.03
C GLU A 709 -0.29 -31.24 -0.64
N ALA A 710 -0.83 -32.42 -0.31
CA ALA A 710 -0.11 -33.61 0.12
C ALA A 710 -0.49 -34.80 -0.79
N PRO A 711 0.16 -34.93 -1.96
CA PRO A 711 -0.28 -35.87 -2.99
C PRO A 711 -0.21 -37.33 -2.54
N ASN A 712 -1.29 -38.08 -2.77
CA ASN A 712 -1.35 -39.52 -2.54
C ASN A 712 -1.87 -40.24 -3.80
N PRO A 713 -1.10 -41.17 -4.41
CA PRO A 713 -1.52 -41.85 -5.64
C PRO A 713 -2.85 -42.61 -5.55
N LYS A 714 -3.29 -43.01 -4.34
CA LYS A 714 -4.60 -43.65 -4.11
C LYS A 714 -5.78 -42.69 -4.38
N ALA A 715 -5.55 -41.38 -4.40
CA ALA A 715 -6.58 -40.38 -4.66
C ALA A 715 -7.01 -40.31 -6.13
N ILE A 716 -6.11 -40.62 -7.07
CA ILE A 716 -6.34 -40.42 -8.51
C ILE A 716 -7.66 -41.05 -8.99
N PRO A 717 -7.98 -42.33 -8.70
CA PRO A 717 -9.24 -42.92 -9.15
C PRO A 717 -10.49 -42.26 -8.55
N VAL A 718 -10.41 -41.82 -7.29
CA VAL A 718 -11.52 -41.15 -6.61
C VAL A 718 -11.75 -39.76 -7.20
N LEU A 719 -10.69 -38.97 -7.40
CA LEU A 719 -10.77 -37.63 -7.98
C LEU A 719 -11.29 -37.66 -9.43
N LEU A 720 -10.82 -38.62 -10.24
CA LEU A 720 -11.34 -38.82 -11.61
C LEU A 720 -12.80 -39.28 -11.62
N LYS A 721 -13.22 -40.11 -10.66
CA LYS A 721 -14.62 -40.50 -10.50
C LYS A 721 -15.52 -39.31 -10.16
N ILE A 722 -15.08 -38.40 -9.28
CA ILE A 722 -15.81 -37.16 -8.97
C ILE A 722 -16.10 -36.35 -10.24
N LEU A 723 -15.13 -36.25 -11.15
CA LEU A 723 -15.33 -35.51 -12.41
C LEU A 723 -16.48 -36.10 -13.26
N LYS A 724 -16.63 -37.43 -13.24
CA LYS A 724 -17.64 -38.18 -14.00
C LYS A 724 -19.02 -38.19 -13.33
N SER A 725 -19.10 -38.34 -12.00
CA SER A 725 -20.36 -38.65 -11.30
C SER A 725 -20.94 -37.53 -10.44
N GLU A 726 -20.16 -36.50 -10.06
CA GLU A 726 -20.64 -35.43 -9.19
C GLU A 726 -21.54 -34.44 -9.98
N PRO A 727 -22.69 -34.00 -9.48
CA PRO A 727 -23.47 -32.94 -10.11
C PRO A 727 -22.88 -31.53 -9.89
N GLY A 728 -22.28 -31.25 -8.74
CA GLY A 728 -21.81 -29.90 -8.39
C GLY A 728 -20.49 -29.48 -9.05
N SER A 729 -20.45 -28.28 -9.67
CA SER A 729 -19.23 -27.73 -10.28
C SER A 729 -18.10 -27.48 -9.27
N ASP A 730 -18.40 -27.12 -8.02
CA ASP A 730 -17.38 -26.78 -7.00
C ASP A 730 -16.43 -27.94 -6.69
N LEU A 731 -16.98 -29.13 -6.44
CA LEU A 731 -16.16 -30.28 -6.07
C LEU A 731 -15.43 -30.86 -7.30
N LYS A 732 -15.99 -30.75 -8.51
CA LYS A 732 -15.25 -31.05 -9.75
C LYS A 732 -14.03 -30.15 -9.92
N ARG A 733 -14.19 -28.85 -9.67
CA ARG A 733 -13.09 -27.87 -9.73
C ARG A 733 -12.03 -28.19 -8.68
N ALA A 734 -12.43 -28.48 -7.45
CA ALA A 734 -11.50 -28.89 -6.40
C ALA A 734 -10.75 -30.19 -6.76
N ALA A 735 -11.44 -31.20 -7.31
CA ALA A 735 -10.83 -32.46 -7.71
C ALA A 735 -9.82 -32.29 -8.85
N LEU A 736 -10.13 -31.44 -9.84
CA LEU A 736 -9.18 -31.06 -10.89
C LEU A 736 -7.99 -30.31 -10.30
N GLY A 737 -8.20 -29.38 -9.36
CA GLY A 737 -7.12 -28.71 -8.64
C GLY A 737 -6.20 -29.71 -7.92
N ALA A 738 -6.80 -30.66 -7.20
CA ALA A 738 -6.08 -31.72 -6.48
C ALA A 738 -5.33 -32.70 -7.39
N LEU A 739 -5.71 -32.80 -8.67
CA LEU A 739 -5.02 -33.65 -9.65
C LEU A 739 -3.73 -33.02 -10.22
N LYS A 740 -3.54 -31.69 -10.10
CA LYS A 740 -2.38 -30.95 -10.65
C LYS A 740 -1.00 -31.53 -10.23
N PRO A 741 -0.77 -31.98 -8.97
CA PRO A 741 0.51 -32.54 -8.55
C PRO A 741 0.87 -33.90 -9.18
N TYR A 742 -0.08 -34.65 -9.76
CA TYR A 742 0.20 -35.97 -10.31
C TYR A 742 0.60 -35.89 -11.79
N SER A 743 1.42 -36.84 -12.24
CA SER A 743 1.94 -36.92 -13.62
C SER A 743 1.49 -38.17 -14.40
N LYS A 744 0.58 -38.98 -13.84
CA LYS A 744 0.14 -40.23 -14.47
C LYS A 744 -0.58 -39.95 -15.80
N PRO A 745 -0.18 -40.57 -16.93
CA PRO A 745 -0.79 -40.33 -18.25
C PRO A 745 -2.31 -40.54 -18.29
N GLN A 746 -2.81 -41.51 -17.50
CA GLN A 746 -4.24 -41.81 -17.39
C GLN A 746 -5.12 -40.61 -17.01
N ILE A 747 -4.55 -39.64 -16.29
CA ILE A 747 -5.27 -38.44 -15.86
C ILE A 747 -5.66 -37.60 -17.08
N ALA A 748 -4.73 -37.41 -18.02
CA ALA A 748 -4.99 -36.63 -19.21
C ALA A 748 -6.06 -37.28 -20.09
N THR A 749 -5.95 -38.60 -20.30
CA THR A 749 -6.92 -39.35 -21.12
C THR A 749 -8.32 -39.35 -20.50
N GLU A 750 -8.45 -39.64 -19.19
CA GLU A 750 -9.77 -39.69 -18.54
C GLU A 750 -10.45 -38.32 -18.39
N ILE A 751 -9.68 -37.24 -18.28
CA ILE A 751 -10.23 -35.88 -18.32
C ILE A 751 -10.76 -35.57 -19.72
N LEU A 752 -10.02 -35.95 -20.77
CA LEU A 752 -10.42 -35.73 -22.16
C LEU A 752 -11.72 -36.46 -22.54
N ASP A 753 -11.96 -37.66 -21.99
CA ASP A 753 -13.19 -38.43 -22.20
C ASP A 753 -14.47 -37.66 -21.85
N VAL A 754 -14.38 -36.74 -20.89
CA VAL A 754 -15.53 -35.93 -20.42
C VAL A 754 -15.39 -34.45 -20.77
N TYR A 755 -14.26 -34.02 -21.33
CA TYR A 755 -13.91 -32.61 -21.49
C TYR A 755 -14.98 -31.79 -22.25
N ALA A 756 -15.54 -32.36 -23.32
CA ALA A 756 -16.54 -31.69 -24.14
C ALA A 756 -17.89 -31.48 -23.42
N SER A 757 -18.24 -32.36 -22.46
CA SER A 757 -19.51 -32.32 -21.72
C SER A 757 -19.42 -31.55 -20.40
N LEU A 758 -18.23 -31.13 -19.97
CA LEU A 758 -18.06 -30.34 -18.76
C LEU A 758 -18.69 -28.94 -18.89
N PRO A 759 -19.32 -28.40 -17.84
CA PRO A 759 -19.69 -26.98 -17.78
C PRO A 759 -18.48 -26.08 -18.08
N ILE A 760 -18.71 -24.89 -18.64
CA ILE A 760 -17.65 -23.98 -19.11
C ILE A 760 -16.63 -23.72 -17.99
N GLU A 761 -17.12 -23.40 -16.79
CA GLU A 761 -16.30 -23.07 -15.62
C GLU A 761 -15.46 -24.26 -15.12
N VAL A 762 -15.90 -25.50 -15.36
CA VAL A 762 -15.14 -26.72 -15.00
C VAL A 762 -14.15 -27.09 -16.10
N ARG A 763 -14.54 -26.89 -17.36
CA ARG A 763 -13.71 -27.14 -18.54
C ARG A 763 -12.48 -26.25 -18.56
N GLN A 764 -12.60 -25.00 -18.11
CA GLN A 764 -11.46 -24.08 -17.94
C GLN A 764 -10.41 -24.65 -16.98
N VAL A 765 -10.84 -25.17 -15.82
CA VAL A 765 -9.92 -25.78 -14.84
C VAL A 765 -9.27 -27.04 -15.41
N ALA A 766 -10.07 -27.89 -16.09
CA ALA A 766 -9.59 -29.11 -16.71
C ALA A 766 -8.53 -28.82 -17.79
N GLY A 767 -8.79 -27.84 -18.64
CA GLY A 767 -7.86 -27.41 -19.68
C GLY A 767 -6.58 -26.84 -19.09
N THR A 768 -6.68 -26.04 -18.02
CA THR A 768 -5.52 -25.49 -17.31
C THR A 768 -4.65 -26.60 -16.70
N LEU A 769 -5.25 -27.64 -16.12
CA LEU A 769 -4.50 -28.82 -15.66
C LEU A 769 -3.79 -29.52 -16.81
N LEU A 770 -4.50 -29.77 -17.92
CA LEU A 770 -3.93 -30.43 -19.10
C LEU A 770 -2.78 -29.60 -19.71
N ALA A 771 -2.93 -28.28 -19.76
CA ALA A 771 -1.89 -27.39 -20.27
C ALA A 771 -0.74 -27.17 -19.28
N GLY A 772 -0.92 -27.44 -17.98
CA GLY A 772 0.07 -27.20 -16.94
C GLY A 772 1.29 -28.14 -16.98
N ARG A 773 1.28 -29.19 -17.80
CA ARG A 773 2.43 -30.11 -17.99
C ARG A 773 2.64 -30.38 -19.47
N LEU A 774 3.90 -30.35 -19.92
CA LEU A 774 4.26 -30.58 -21.32
C LEU A 774 3.68 -31.89 -21.89
N THR A 775 3.75 -32.97 -21.12
CA THR A 775 3.23 -34.28 -21.54
C THR A 775 1.71 -34.28 -21.73
N PHE A 776 0.97 -33.59 -20.86
CA PHE A 776 -0.49 -33.49 -20.94
C PHE A 776 -0.93 -32.53 -22.05
N SER A 777 -0.22 -31.41 -22.24
CA SER A 777 -0.45 -30.47 -23.35
C SER A 777 -0.37 -31.16 -24.69
N ARG A 778 0.62 -32.06 -24.87
CA ARG A 778 0.76 -32.85 -26.09
C ARG A 778 -0.42 -33.79 -26.33
N VAL A 779 -0.99 -34.39 -25.27
CA VAL A 779 -2.18 -35.25 -25.40
C VAL A 779 -3.40 -34.42 -25.78
N LEU A 780 -3.65 -33.29 -25.13
CA LEU A 780 -4.75 -32.39 -25.47
C LEU A 780 -4.65 -31.90 -26.93
N LEU A 781 -3.47 -31.44 -27.36
CA LEU A 781 -3.24 -30.98 -28.72
C LEU A 781 -3.38 -32.10 -29.75
N GLN A 782 -2.97 -33.32 -29.41
CA GLN A 782 -3.17 -34.47 -30.28
C GLN A 782 -4.67 -34.80 -30.41
N SER A 783 -5.45 -34.74 -29.32
CA SER A 783 -6.91 -34.92 -29.40
C SER A 783 -7.61 -33.84 -30.22
N VAL A 784 -7.05 -32.63 -30.30
CA VAL A 784 -7.53 -31.58 -31.21
C VAL A 784 -7.15 -31.88 -32.67
N GLU A 785 -5.90 -32.27 -32.92
CA GLU A 785 -5.42 -32.70 -34.24
C GLU A 785 -6.24 -33.87 -34.80
N ASP A 786 -6.58 -34.83 -33.95
CA ASP A 786 -7.35 -36.02 -34.31
C ASP A 786 -8.87 -35.74 -34.43
N GLY A 787 -9.31 -34.51 -34.15
CA GLY A 787 -10.72 -34.11 -34.23
C GLY A 787 -11.62 -34.64 -33.10
N VAL A 788 -11.05 -35.28 -32.08
CA VAL A 788 -11.78 -35.78 -30.89
C VAL A 788 -12.30 -34.62 -30.05
N ILE A 789 -11.49 -33.57 -29.89
CA ILE A 789 -11.88 -32.33 -29.22
C ILE A 789 -11.87 -31.19 -30.24
N SER A 790 -13.00 -30.51 -30.40
CA SER A 790 -13.06 -29.30 -31.23
C SER A 790 -12.17 -28.20 -30.62
N SER A 791 -11.34 -27.55 -31.45
CA SER A 791 -10.47 -26.44 -31.04
C SER A 791 -11.24 -25.28 -30.39
N VAL A 792 -12.51 -25.08 -30.76
CA VAL A 792 -13.41 -24.07 -30.16
C VAL A 792 -13.68 -24.32 -28.67
N LEU A 793 -13.53 -25.57 -28.20
CA LEU A 793 -13.74 -25.93 -26.80
C LEU A 793 -12.49 -25.73 -25.93
N VAL A 794 -11.36 -25.35 -26.53
CA VAL A 794 -10.11 -25.07 -25.81
C VAL A 794 -10.01 -23.56 -25.57
N PRO A 795 -10.11 -23.09 -24.31
CA PRO A 795 -10.08 -21.67 -24.01
C PRO A 795 -8.73 -21.01 -24.37
N PRO A 796 -8.72 -19.72 -24.77
CA PRO A 796 -7.48 -18.99 -25.10
C PRO A 796 -6.41 -19.03 -24.00
N GLU A 797 -6.83 -18.99 -22.73
CA GLU A 797 -5.94 -19.09 -21.56
C GLU A 797 -5.18 -20.42 -21.51
N VAL A 798 -5.84 -21.52 -21.88
CA VAL A 798 -5.24 -22.86 -21.94
C VAL A 798 -4.21 -22.91 -23.07
N VAL A 799 -4.53 -22.28 -24.21
CA VAL A 799 -3.59 -22.15 -25.33
C VAL A 799 -2.36 -21.33 -24.94
N SER A 800 -2.54 -20.21 -24.24
CA SER A 800 -1.44 -19.38 -23.74
C SER A 800 -0.51 -20.15 -22.80
N LEU A 801 -1.07 -20.92 -21.86
CA LEU A 801 -0.30 -21.79 -20.99
C LEU A 801 0.45 -22.88 -21.78
N MET A 802 -0.15 -23.48 -22.80
CA MET A 802 0.55 -24.44 -23.66
C MET A 802 1.74 -23.81 -24.39
N ARG A 803 1.61 -22.58 -24.91
CA ARG A 803 2.71 -21.84 -25.56
C ARG A 803 3.90 -21.62 -24.61
N SER A 804 3.65 -21.43 -23.31
CA SER A 804 4.69 -21.16 -22.31
C SER A 804 5.70 -22.29 -22.09
N HIS A 805 5.42 -23.52 -22.56
CA HIS A 805 6.36 -24.64 -22.48
C HIS A 805 7.59 -24.49 -23.38
N ASN A 806 7.54 -23.60 -24.38
CA ASN A 806 8.61 -23.42 -25.38
C ASN A 806 9.06 -24.73 -26.06
N ASP A 807 8.14 -25.67 -26.28
CA ASP A 807 8.39 -26.96 -26.93
C ASP A 807 8.05 -26.91 -28.42
N ALA A 808 8.95 -27.37 -29.28
CA ALA A 808 8.79 -27.29 -30.73
C ALA A 808 7.53 -27.99 -31.25
N LYS A 809 7.17 -29.16 -30.70
CA LYS A 809 5.99 -29.93 -31.13
C LYS A 809 4.70 -29.25 -30.66
N VAL A 810 4.68 -28.75 -29.42
CA VAL A 810 3.56 -27.96 -28.91
C VAL A 810 3.35 -26.70 -29.74
N SER A 811 4.41 -25.92 -30.02
CA SER A 811 4.31 -24.71 -30.84
C SER A 811 3.77 -24.98 -32.23
N LEU A 812 4.20 -26.08 -32.89
CA LEU A 812 3.70 -26.47 -34.20
C LEU A 812 2.19 -26.77 -34.17
N LEU A 813 1.73 -27.62 -33.25
CA LEU A 813 0.32 -27.99 -33.14
C LEU A 813 -0.55 -26.81 -32.71
N VAL A 814 -0.04 -25.98 -31.80
CA VAL A 814 -0.75 -24.78 -31.36
C VAL A 814 -0.92 -23.79 -32.53
N ASN A 815 0.13 -23.51 -33.30
CA ASN A 815 0.05 -22.59 -34.44
C ASN A 815 -0.84 -23.12 -35.57
N LYS A 816 -0.94 -24.44 -35.71
CA LYS A 816 -1.81 -25.07 -36.71
C LYS A 816 -3.30 -24.92 -36.40
N HIS A 817 -3.69 -25.09 -35.13
CA HIS A 817 -5.11 -25.15 -34.72
C HIS A 817 -5.63 -23.87 -34.06
N PHE A 818 -4.74 -23.01 -33.58
CA PHE A 818 -5.07 -21.78 -32.86
C PHE A 818 -4.31 -20.61 -33.49
N ALA A 819 -5.05 -19.56 -33.88
CA ALA A 819 -4.46 -18.36 -34.45
C ALA A 819 -3.37 -17.77 -33.55
N SER A 820 -2.26 -17.31 -34.14
CA SER A 820 -1.19 -16.62 -33.42
C SER A 820 -1.63 -15.19 -33.10
N LEU A 821 -1.64 -14.84 -31.82
CA LEU A 821 -1.74 -13.45 -31.36
C LEU A 821 -0.33 -12.87 -31.27
N GLU A 822 0.36 -12.74 -32.40
CA GLU A 822 1.51 -11.83 -32.48
C GLU A 822 0.99 -10.52 -33.05
N THR A 823 0.83 -9.55 -32.17
CA THR A 823 0.29 -8.24 -32.52
C THR A 823 1.42 -7.23 -32.67
N ASP A 824 1.62 -6.80 -33.90
CA ASP A 824 2.42 -5.63 -34.26
C ASP A 824 1.85 -4.39 -33.53
N SER A 825 2.63 -3.80 -32.64
CA SER A 825 2.20 -2.65 -31.83
C SER A 825 1.73 -1.47 -32.69
N ALA A 826 2.32 -1.27 -33.87
CA ALA A 826 1.89 -0.20 -34.78
C ALA A 826 0.48 -0.46 -35.37
N LYS A 827 0.13 -1.74 -35.59
CA LYS A 827 -1.21 -2.12 -36.05
C LYS A 827 -2.26 -1.95 -34.95
N LEU A 828 -1.91 -2.29 -33.70
CA LEU A 828 -2.80 -2.09 -32.55
C LEU A 828 -3.07 -0.61 -32.29
N GLU A 829 -2.06 0.25 -32.43
CA GLU A 829 -2.24 1.70 -32.32
C GLU A 829 -3.18 2.24 -33.41
N GLU A 830 -3.05 1.75 -34.64
CA GLU A 830 -3.95 2.14 -35.73
C GLU A 830 -5.38 1.63 -35.50
N GLU A 831 -5.55 0.39 -35.02
CA GLU A 831 -6.85 -0.15 -34.65
C GLU A 831 -7.53 0.69 -33.56
N ILE A 832 -6.78 1.09 -32.51
CA ILE A 832 -7.30 1.97 -31.45
C ILE A 832 -7.79 3.30 -32.03
N LYS A 833 -7.04 3.91 -32.98
CA LYS A 833 -7.48 5.16 -33.64
C LYS A 833 -8.76 4.95 -34.44
N GLN A 834 -8.85 3.88 -35.22
CA GLN A 834 -10.04 3.58 -36.03
C GLN A 834 -11.26 3.32 -35.15
N LEU A 835 -11.10 2.56 -34.06
CA LEU A 835 -12.17 2.31 -33.10
C LEU A 835 -12.59 3.58 -32.35
N SER A 836 -11.64 4.46 -31.99
CA SER A 836 -11.94 5.76 -31.36
C SER A 836 -12.80 6.63 -32.28
N ILE A 837 -12.52 6.64 -33.60
CA ILE A 837 -13.36 7.32 -34.60
C ILE A 837 -14.74 6.65 -34.69
N LEU A 838 -14.79 5.33 -34.79
CA LEU A 838 -16.02 4.54 -34.91
C LEU A 838 -17.01 4.80 -33.75
N ILE A 839 -16.48 4.88 -32.53
CA ILE A 839 -17.27 5.09 -31.31
C ILE A 839 -17.76 6.54 -31.19
N LYS A 840 -17.00 7.50 -31.72
CA LYS A 840 -17.36 8.93 -31.72
C LYS A 840 -18.38 9.30 -32.80
N ASP A 841 -18.42 8.53 -33.90
CA ASP A 841 -19.33 8.77 -35.03
C ASP A 841 -20.82 8.62 -34.67
N LYS A 842 -21.17 7.57 -33.90
CA LYS A 842 -22.56 7.28 -33.53
C LYS A 842 -22.64 6.63 -32.14
N PRO A 843 -23.64 6.98 -31.30
CA PRO A 843 -23.84 6.31 -30.01
C PRO A 843 -24.28 4.85 -30.19
N GLY A 844 -23.87 3.99 -29.27
CA GLY A 844 -24.36 2.60 -29.14
C GLY A 844 -25.50 2.46 -28.14
N ASP A 845 -26.14 1.29 -28.14
CA ASP A 845 -27.18 0.88 -27.19
C ASP A 845 -26.56 0.16 -25.97
N PRO A 846 -26.63 0.76 -24.77
CA PRO A 846 -26.05 0.16 -23.57
C PRO A 846 -26.82 -1.08 -23.09
N TYR A 847 -28.08 -1.30 -23.47
CA TYR A 847 -28.83 -2.50 -23.12
C TYR A 847 -28.34 -3.72 -23.89
N SER A 848 -28.11 -3.56 -25.19
CA SER A 848 -27.43 -4.58 -26.02
C SER A 848 -25.99 -4.80 -25.55
N GLY A 849 -25.30 -3.71 -25.19
CA GLY A 849 -23.94 -3.76 -24.63
C GLY A 849 -23.80 -4.59 -23.34
N LYS A 850 -24.80 -4.55 -22.45
CA LYS A 850 -24.81 -5.36 -21.22
C LYS A 850 -24.71 -6.86 -21.48
N LYS A 851 -25.35 -7.34 -22.56
CA LYS A 851 -25.30 -8.75 -22.96
C LYS A 851 -23.91 -9.12 -23.49
N LEU A 852 -23.29 -8.23 -24.27
CA LEU A 852 -21.93 -8.41 -24.79
C LEU A 852 -20.89 -8.41 -23.65
N PHE A 853 -21.02 -7.47 -22.69
CA PHE A 853 -20.18 -7.45 -21.49
C PHE A 853 -20.26 -8.78 -20.74
N SER A 854 -21.46 -9.28 -20.47
CA SER A 854 -21.64 -10.55 -19.74
C SER A 854 -20.98 -11.73 -20.45
N THR A 855 -20.90 -11.67 -21.78
CA THR A 855 -20.32 -12.73 -22.61
C THR A 855 -18.80 -12.66 -22.67
N SER A 856 -18.21 -11.47 -22.87
CA SER A 856 -16.78 -11.33 -23.19
C SER A 856 -15.92 -10.71 -22.08
N CYS A 857 -16.52 -9.97 -21.14
CA CYS A 857 -15.78 -9.27 -20.09
C CYS A 857 -16.19 -9.72 -18.68
N GLY A 858 -17.46 -10.11 -18.49
CA GLY A 858 -18.10 -10.35 -17.20
C GLY A 858 -17.62 -11.61 -16.49
N SER A 859 -16.94 -12.53 -17.17
CA SER A 859 -16.27 -13.67 -16.52
C SER A 859 -15.09 -13.22 -15.66
N CYS A 860 -14.39 -12.16 -16.09
CA CYS A 860 -13.21 -11.65 -15.41
C CYS A 860 -13.50 -10.40 -14.59
N HIS A 861 -14.28 -9.48 -15.15
CA HIS A 861 -14.48 -8.15 -14.59
C HIS A 861 -15.84 -8.00 -13.94
N ARG A 862 -15.87 -7.16 -12.89
CA ARG A 862 -17.09 -6.67 -12.27
C ARG A 862 -17.46 -5.31 -12.82
N LEU A 863 -18.75 -5.11 -13.09
CA LEU A 863 -19.32 -3.80 -13.39
C LEU A 863 -20.70 -3.68 -12.73
N PHE A 864 -20.88 -2.65 -11.91
CA PHE A 864 -22.11 -2.45 -11.12
C PHE A 864 -22.46 -3.67 -10.26
N GLU A 865 -21.46 -4.21 -9.58
CA GLU A 865 -21.57 -5.42 -8.73
C GLU A 865 -21.84 -6.75 -9.48
N GLN A 866 -21.96 -6.71 -10.81
CA GLN A 866 -22.20 -7.90 -11.64
C GLN A 866 -20.91 -8.34 -12.34
N GLY A 867 -20.64 -9.65 -12.36
CA GLY A 867 -19.48 -10.25 -13.03
C GLY A 867 -18.42 -10.83 -12.08
N GLY A 868 -17.25 -11.17 -12.64
CA GLY A 868 -16.15 -11.88 -11.99
C GLY A 868 -15.23 -11.01 -11.14
N TYR A 869 -14.23 -11.66 -10.53
CA TYR A 869 -13.23 -11.03 -9.65
C TYR A 869 -11.78 -11.38 -10.06
N ILE A 870 -11.60 -11.94 -11.25
CA ILE A 870 -10.28 -12.30 -11.79
C ILE A 870 -9.56 -11.05 -12.26
N GLY A 871 -10.27 -10.15 -12.93
CA GLY A 871 -9.82 -8.83 -13.35
C GLY A 871 -10.29 -7.72 -12.39
N PRO A 872 -9.83 -6.48 -12.60
CA PRO A 872 -10.25 -5.33 -11.80
C PRO A 872 -11.77 -5.06 -11.90
N ASP A 873 -12.37 -4.61 -10.79
CA ASP A 873 -13.73 -4.06 -10.77
C ASP A 873 -13.76 -2.73 -11.53
N LEU A 874 -14.44 -2.72 -12.68
CA LEU A 874 -14.50 -1.60 -13.61
C LEU A 874 -15.40 -0.45 -13.10
N SER A 875 -16.21 -0.68 -12.07
CA SER A 875 -17.22 0.30 -11.63
C SER A 875 -16.62 1.64 -11.19
N ALA A 876 -15.44 1.61 -10.55
CA ALA A 876 -14.75 2.77 -9.99
C ALA A 876 -13.77 3.46 -10.97
N TYR A 877 -13.70 3.00 -12.22
CA TYR A 877 -12.78 3.53 -13.22
C TYR A 877 -13.37 4.67 -14.03
N GLN A 878 -12.48 5.52 -14.53
CA GLN A 878 -12.79 6.55 -15.51
C GLN A 878 -13.06 5.91 -16.87
N ARG A 879 -14.31 5.51 -17.10
CA ARG A 879 -14.74 4.75 -18.28
C ARG A 879 -15.11 5.65 -19.46
N ASP A 880 -15.18 6.96 -19.27
CA ASP A 880 -15.42 7.96 -20.31
C ASP A 880 -14.16 8.32 -21.13
N ASP A 881 -12.97 7.94 -20.67
CA ASP A 881 -11.73 8.04 -21.43
C ASP A 881 -11.63 6.90 -22.46
N ILE A 882 -12.16 7.16 -23.66
CA ILE A 882 -12.25 6.19 -24.76
C ILE A 882 -10.86 5.69 -25.16
N ASP A 883 -9.85 6.56 -25.22
CA ASP A 883 -8.54 6.19 -25.75
C ASP A 883 -7.81 5.26 -24.78
N ASN A 884 -7.85 5.54 -23.47
CA ASN A 884 -7.28 4.64 -22.45
C ASN A 884 -8.07 3.32 -22.33
N MET A 885 -9.40 3.37 -22.44
CA MET A 885 -10.24 2.17 -22.42
C MET A 885 -9.95 1.27 -23.64
N LEU A 886 -9.85 1.85 -24.84
CA LEU A 886 -9.48 1.11 -26.05
C LEU A 886 -8.07 0.55 -25.96
N LEU A 887 -7.10 1.32 -25.45
CA LEU A 887 -5.75 0.81 -25.19
C LEU A 887 -5.79 -0.44 -24.31
N SER A 888 -6.56 -0.39 -23.21
CA SER A 888 -6.69 -1.52 -22.28
C SER A 888 -7.41 -2.73 -22.88
N ILE A 889 -8.31 -2.54 -23.85
CA ILE A 889 -9.07 -3.63 -24.49
C ILE A 889 -8.31 -4.24 -25.67
N VAL A 890 -7.73 -3.40 -26.52
CA VAL A 890 -7.06 -3.79 -27.76
C VAL A 890 -5.63 -4.26 -27.49
N ASN A 891 -4.91 -3.56 -26.59
CA ASN A 891 -3.56 -3.88 -26.16
C ASN A 891 -3.46 -4.00 -24.62
N PRO A 892 -4.08 -5.03 -24.02
CA PRO A 892 -4.10 -5.18 -22.56
C PRO A 892 -2.70 -5.36 -21.94
N SER A 893 -1.70 -5.73 -22.74
CA SER A 893 -0.30 -5.88 -22.29
C SER A 893 0.48 -4.57 -22.31
N ALA A 894 -0.06 -3.49 -22.88
CA ALA A 894 0.55 -2.17 -22.82
C ALA A 894 0.71 -1.70 -21.36
N GLU A 895 -0.31 -1.95 -20.54
CA GLU A 895 -0.30 -1.63 -19.12
C GLU A 895 -0.99 -2.73 -18.31
N ILE A 896 -0.22 -3.45 -17.48
CA ILE A 896 -0.75 -4.43 -16.55
C ILE A 896 -0.85 -3.76 -15.18
N ARG A 897 -2.08 -3.68 -14.65
CA ARG A 897 -2.34 -3.07 -13.35
C ARG A 897 -1.57 -3.78 -12.23
N GLU A 898 -1.06 -2.99 -11.30
CA GLU A 898 -0.50 -3.50 -10.04
C GLU A 898 -1.46 -4.45 -9.31
N GLY A 899 -0.97 -5.63 -8.93
CA GLY A 899 -1.75 -6.71 -8.32
C GLY A 899 -2.40 -7.66 -9.32
N TYR A 900 -2.32 -7.37 -10.62
CA TYR A 900 -2.77 -8.25 -11.71
C TYR A 900 -1.59 -8.66 -12.62
N GLU A 901 -0.35 -8.59 -12.10
CA GLU A 901 0.80 -9.09 -12.83
C GLU A 901 0.78 -10.61 -12.92
N ASN A 902 1.04 -11.10 -14.13
CA ASN A 902 1.06 -12.53 -14.40
C ASN A 902 2.46 -13.12 -14.19
N PHE A 903 2.52 -14.22 -13.44
CA PHE A 903 3.74 -14.96 -13.16
C PHE A 903 3.66 -16.35 -13.77
N LEU A 904 4.74 -16.72 -14.45
CA LEU A 904 5.02 -18.10 -14.84
C LEU A 904 5.95 -18.70 -13.80
N LEU A 905 5.43 -19.70 -13.08
CA LEU A 905 6.17 -20.50 -12.12
C LEU A 905 6.35 -21.90 -12.71
N THR A 906 7.59 -22.35 -12.77
CA THR A 906 7.95 -23.73 -13.11
C THR A 906 8.50 -24.41 -11.88
N THR A 907 7.99 -25.59 -11.60
CA THR A 907 8.38 -26.42 -10.46
C THR A 907 9.45 -27.45 -10.85
N GLU A 908 10.18 -27.99 -9.87
CA GLU A 908 11.18 -29.04 -10.09
C GLU A 908 10.56 -30.33 -10.65
N ASP A 909 9.28 -30.61 -10.35
CA ASP A 909 8.55 -31.76 -10.90
C ASP A 909 7.92 -31.50 -12.28
N GLY A 910 8.28 -30.38 -12.93
CA GLY A 910 7.91 -30.06 -14.31
C GLY A 910 6.49 -29.54 -14.50
N ARG A 911 5.79 -29.13 -13.43
CA ARG A 911 4.55 -28.35 -13.55
C ARG A 911 4.87 -26.90 -13.90
N THR A 912 4.02 -26.35 -14.75
CA THR A 912 3.99 -24.93 -15.09
C THR A 912 2.68 -24.35 -14.57
N VAL A 913 2.78 -23.32 -13.74
CA VAL A 913 1.67 -22.59 -13.16
C VAL A 913 1.73 -21.16 -13.68
N LEU A 914 0.63 -20.69 -14.26
CA LEU A 914 0.47 -19.32 -14.74
C LEU A 914 -0.64 -18.65 -13.94
N GLY A 915 -0.37 -17.50 -13.34
CA GLY A 915 -1.36 -16.81 -12.52
C GLY A 915 -0.84 -15.56 -11.81
N PHE A 916 -1.75 -14.92 -11.08
CA PHE A 916 -1.48 -13.71 -10.29
C PHE A 916 -0.87 -14.07 -8.94
N LEU A 917 0.15 -13.33 -8.51
CA LEU A 917 0.72 -13.52 -7.18
C LEU A 917 -0.23 -12.97 -6.10
N VAL A 918 -0.83 -13.87 -5.32
CA VAL A 918 -1.76 -13.53 -4.24
C VAL A 918 -1.01 -13.24 -2.95
N GLU A 919 -0.10 -14.15 -2.59
CA GLU A 919 0.64 -14.13 -1.35
C GLU A 919 2.02 -14.76 -1.57
N GLN A 920 3.02 -14.28 -0.85
CA GLN A 920 4.32 -14.94 -0.75
C GLN A 920 4.93 -14.67 0.62
N ASP A 921 5.62 -15.67 1.16
CA ASP A 921 6.44 -15.52 2.35
C ASP A 921 7.81 -16.17 2.13
N SER A 922 8.59 -16.46 3.18
CA SER A 922 9.92 -17.06 3.06
C SER A 922 9.91 -18.56 2.71
N GLN A 923 8.74 -19.21 2.73
CA GLN A 923 8.59 -20.66 2.56
C GLN A 923 7.70 -21.02 1.38
N THR A 924 6.66 -20.23 1.10
CA THR A 924 5.67 -20.55 0.05
C THR A 924 5.38 -19.35 -0.87
N VAL A 925 4.86 -19.68 -2.04
CA VAL A 925 4.32 -18.74 -3.03
C VAL A 925 2.91 -19.21 -3.39
N VAL A 926 1.93 -18.30 -3.39
CA VAL A 926 0.54 -18.58 -3.77
C VAL A 926 0.21 -17.82 -5.05
N LEU A 927 -0.06 -18.57 -6.12
CA LEU A 927 -0.52 -18.00 -7.40
C LEU A 927 -2.00 -18.31 -7.63
N ARG A 928 -2.82 -17.31 -7.95
CA ARG A 928 -4.19 -17.50 -8.44
C ARG A 928 -4.18 -17.69 -9.93
N GLY A 929 -4.55 -18.88 -10.37
CA GLY A 929 -4.71 -19.19 -11.78
C GLY A 929 -5.90 -18.44 -12.42
N LEU A 930 -5.93 -18.48 -13.75
CA LEU A 930 -7.03 -17.96 -14.59
C LEU A 930 -8.37 -18.66 -14.35
N ASP A 931 -8.31 -19.87 -13.81
CA ASP A 931 -9.44 -20.66 -13.33
C ASP A 931 -10.02 -20.12 -12.00
N GLY A 932 -9.41 -19.08 -11.42
CA GLY A 932 -9.75 -18.51 -10.13
C GLY A 932 -9.26 -19.34 -8.93
N GLN A 933 -8.48 -20.41 -9.15
CA GLN A 933 -7.97 -21.25 -8.06
C GLN A 933 -6.59 -20.82 -7.60
N ASP A 934 -6.38 -20.84 -6.28
CA ASP A 934 -5.07 -20.60 -5.67
C ASP A 934 -4.23 -21.87 -5.69
N VAL A 935 -3.02 -21.78 -6.23
CA VAL A 935 -2.00 -22.83 -6.23
C VAL A 935 -0.88 -22.38 -5.29
N THR A 936 -0.70 -23.10 -4.19
CA THR A 936 0.40 -22.88 -3.26
C THR A 936 1.57 -23.80 -3.63
N VAL A 937 2.77 -23.24 -3.74
CA VAL A 937 3.99 -23.98 -4.05
C VAL A 937 5.07 -23.67 -3.00
N GLU A 938 5.75 -24.68 -2.48
CA GLU A 938 6.91 -24.49 -1.63
C GLU A 938 8.08 -23.88 -2.42
N ARG A 939 8.79 -22.92 -1.84
CA ARG A 939 9.88 -22.21 -2.54
C ARG A 939 11.02 -23.12 -2.98
N ASN A 940 11.30 -24.18 -2.23
CA ASN A 940 12.29 -25.20 -2.58
C ASN A 940 11.87 -26.07 -3.78
N GLU A 941 10.58 -26.14 -4.11
CA GLU A 941 10.04 -26.82 -5.29
C GLU A 941 9.99 -25.89 -6.52
N ILE A 942 10.22 -24.58 -6.35
CA ILE A 942 10.21 -23.61 -7.45
C ILE A 942 11.56 -23.63 -8.15
N LYS A 943 11.57 -24.16 -9.36
CA LYS A 943 12.73 -24.12 -10.26
C LYS A 943 12.96 -22.71 -10.80
N THR A 944 11.91 -22.07 -11.30
CA THR A 944 11.95 -20.68 -11.79
C THR A 944 10.61 -19.99 -11.58
N MET A 945 10.62 -18.71 -11.24
CA MET A 945 9.43 -17.86 -11.22
C MET A 945 9.75 -16.55 -11.93
N LYS A 946 8.99 -16.21 -12.97
CA LYS A 946 9.21 -15.02 -13.79
C LYS A 946 7.90 -14.31 -14.09
N ALA A 947 7.83 -13.01 -13.81
CA ALA A 947 6.77 -12.16 -14.33
C ALA A 947 6.84 -12.15 -15.86
N GLN A 948 5.69 -12.32 -16.52
CA GLN A 948 5.63 -12.52 -17.98
C GLN A 948 5.62 -11.23 -18.78
N GLY A 949 5.26 -10.09 -18.18
CA GLY A 949 5.15 -8.81 -18.90
C GLY A 949 4.04 -8.78 -19.95
N VAL A 950 3.17 -9.80 -19.99
CA VAL A 950 2.02 -9.93 -20.89
C VAL A 950 0.77 -10.08 -20.03
N SER A 951 -0.29 -9.36 -20.38
CA SER A 951 -1.57 -9.41 -19.66
C SER A 951 -2.23 -10.77 -19.83
N LEU A 952 -2.97 -11.15 -18.80
CA LEU A 952 -3.86 -12.31 -18.83
C LEU A 952 -5.18 -12.05 -19.56
N MET A 953 -5.54 -10.78 -19.76
CA MET A 953 -6.65 -10.40 -20.62
C MET A 953 -6.28 -10.69 -22.08
N PRO A 954 -7.10 -11.45 -22.82
CA PRO A 954 -6.83 -11.76 -24.22
C PRO A 954 -6.79 -10.49 -25.08
N SER A 955 -5.87 -10.42 -26.04
CA SER A 955 -5.92 -9.43 -27.12
C SER A 955 -6.96 -9.83 -28.16
N GLY A 956 -7.47 -8.85 -28.92
CA GLY A 956 -8.40 -9.11 -30.02
C GLY A 956 -9.84 -9.46 -29.58
N LEU A 957 -10.23 -9.12 -28.34
CA LEU A 957 -11.59 -9.38 -27.82
C LEU A 957 -12.72 -8.75 -28.67
N LEU A 958 -12.39 -7.73 -29.46
CA LEU A 958 -13.33 -7.03 -30.34
C LEU A 958 -13.36 -7.60 -31.76
N SER A 959 -12.45 -8.51 -32.14
CA SER A 959 -12.25 -8.92 -33.54
C SER A 959 -13.43 -9.71 -34.11
N SER A 960 -14.27 -10.31 -33.26
CA SER A 960 -15.46 -11.07 -33.64
C SER A 960 -16.75 -10.24 -33.63
N TYR A 961 -16.67 -8.97 -33.24
CA TYR A 961 -17.83 -8.09 -33.09
C TYR A 961 -18.00 -7.20 -34.32
N SER A 962 -19.25 -6.96 -34.70
CA SER A 962 -19.58 -5.94 -35.68
C SER A 962 -19.33 -4.54 -35.11
N ASN A 963 -19.20 -3.55 -35.99
CA ASN A 963 -19.04 -2.15 -35.58
C ASN A 963 -20.15 -1.66 -34.62
N ASP A 964 -21.39 -2.12 -34.81
CA ASP A 964 -22.51 -1.76 -33.93
C ASP A 964 -22.41 -2.48 -32.57
N GLN A 965 -22.00 -3.75 -32.54
CA GLN A 965 -21.76 -4.48 -31.29
C GLN A 965 -20.63 -3.84 -30.46
N ILE A 966 -19.56 -3.37 -31.13
CA ILE A 966 -18.48 -2.64 -30.46
C ILE A 966 -19.04 -1.36 -29.83
N ARG A 967 -19.81 -0.56 -30.57
CA ARG A 967 -20.45 0.66 -30.03
C ARG A 967 -21.34 0.35 -28.83
N ASP A 968 -22.16 -0.70 -28.92
CA ASP A 968 -23.06 -1.12 -27.85
C ASP A 968 -22.29 -1.54 -26.59
N LEU A 969 -21.27 -2.41 -26.73
CA LEU A 969 -20.42 -2.82 -25.61
C LEU A 969 -19.79 -1.61 -24.93
N LEU A 970 -19.19 -0.71 -25.70
CA LEU A 970 -18.51 0.47 -25.18
C LEU A 970 -19.51 1.48 -24.59
N ALA A 971 -20.75 1.56 -25.09
CA ALA A 971 -21.82 2.35 -24.50
C ALA A 971 -22.23 1.82 -23.11
N TYR A 972 -22.30 0.49 -22.94
CA TYR A 972 -22.54 -0.10 -21.63
C TYR A 972 -21.37 0.09 -20.67
N LEU A 973 -20.14 -0.14 -21.12
CA LEU A 973 -18.94 0.12 -20.32
C LEU A 973 -18.87 1.58 -19.87
N ARG A 974 -19.36 2.53 -20.68
CA ARG A 974 -19.41 3.97 -20.35
C ARG A 974 -20.62 4.38 -19.51
N SER A 975 -21.54 3.46 -19.20
CA SER A 975 -22.69 3.79 -18.37
C SER A 975 -22.22 4.21 -16.98
N THR A 976 -22.87 5.22 -16.40
CA THR A 976 -22.54 5.76 -15.06
C THR A 976 -23.31 5.09 -13.93
N GLN A 977 -24.35 4.32 -14.26
CA GLN A 977 -25.22 3.63 -13.31
C GLN A 977 -25.65 2.25 -13.85
N PRO A 978 -26.09 1.32 -12.98
CA PRO A 978 -26.60 0.03 -13.41
C PRO A 978 -27.82 0.21 -14.33
N LEU A 979 -27.91 -0.60 -15.39
CA LEU A 979 -29.13 -0.68 -16.20
C LEU A 979 -30.13 -1.61 -15.51
N ASN A 980 -31.28 -1.05 -15.14
CA ASN A 980 -32.45 -1.82 -14.73
C ASN A 980 -32.90 -2.68 -15.93
N ASN A 981 -33.21 -3.95 -15.64
CA ASN A 981 -33.70 -4.88 -16.66
C ASN A 981 -35.09 -4.48 -17.17
#